data_AF-A0A845G8I7-F1
#
_entry.id   AF-A0A845G8I7-F1
#
_cell.length_a   1.000
_cell.length_b   1.000
_cell.length_c   1.000
_cell.angle_alpha   90.00
_cell.angle_beta   90.00
_cell.angle_gamma   90.00
#
_symmetry.space_group_name_H-M   'P 1'
#
loop_
_entity.id
_entity.type
_entity.pdbx_description
1 polymer ?
#
loop_
_entity_poly.entity_id
_entity_poly.type
_entity_poly.pdbx_seq_one_letter_code
_entity_poly.pdbx_strand_id
1 'polypeptide(L)'
;METHYLTPLFSPKSIVVFAGQADQPDSQTCYGRGIRAQLEQGGFTGPVTYLDVGMSGTLADLAQSRADLAVIALPNDELSFALEVAGRIQCRAALILSGGVDGTLARELHDIARKHGIHLLGPNCLGYQRPRLNINASVAGQLAQPGSLALISQSGALTSAILDWGSQNAVGFSTVVSLGANTAVDLAQTLDFLATDPATQSIVIYMEGLTDARRFLSALRGAANTKPVVVLKAGKSSAASQAALTHSGAIVASDMVFDAALRRTGAVRVKTFVQLFSAAKCLASRYRPVGPRLAVVTNGGGPGVLAADWIAELGLQLARLSEAGAQALAPQLPPHATLTNLLDLTEEAGADAFSAAVQACAHDNQVDGILVIYSPKLGSDPAAVARAVSALNAGLGKPLLTCWMGDRQVAEARQLINAAGVATFRTPEAAVDGFSNIASFYQNQQLLHQTPPPLSQLAQPDLDGARLLIEGVLAERRKVLTEMESKALLAAFHIPITQTILARSAAEAMLVASQLGYPVALKIDSPDIAHKSDVQGVVLNLLNAAAVRDAYGDMMATVRRLQPEARINGATVQRMAGKRNGRELYIGVVTDRLFGPAISFGAGGTMIELIDDRAVELPPLNLFLAQRLMGRVRAANTLGEWRGAPPVQREAIEQMLLRVSEMVCELPQLREMDINPLIVDEHGALAVDARIVIDAAPPSAHGYDHLAILPYPSSYTQEWPMRGGGQYTLRPVQPDDASMLQELVRGLSEKSRYYRFASSLRELSVPMLARYTLIDYDREMALVAVLTQRAPGPDGDFVETDSIIGVSRYIANPDHSSCEFSLLVDDRYSGQGLGTRLMLGIMDVARDKGLSEIDGLVLCKNSGMLKLMASLGFQIRPYDEDPDFKLCSKSL
;
A
#
# COMPACT_ATOMS: atom_id res chain seq x y z
N MET A 1 -11.46 -1.02 25.16
CA MET A 1 -10.53 -1.11 24.02
C MET A 1 -9.31 -1.81 24.56
N GLU A 2 -9.01 -3.01 24.09
CA GLU A 2 -7.85 -3.76 24.55
C GLU A 2 -6.56 -2.97 24.27
N THR A 3 -5.60 -3.09 25.18
CA THR A 3 -4.29 -2.45 25.03
C THR A 3 -3.46 -3.24 24.02
N HIS A 4 -2.77 -2.54 23.11
CA HIS A 4 -1.98 -3.18 22.07
C HIS A 4 -0.89 -4.08 22.69
N TYR A 5 -0.59 -5.23 22.10
CA TYR A 5 0.37 -6.19 22.67
C TYR A 5 1.80 -5.61 22.84
N LEU A 6 2.19 -4.62 22.03
CA LEU A 6 3.44 -3.85 22.18
C LEU A 6 3.38 -2.70 23.21
N THR A 7 2.28 -2.53 23.94
CA THR A 7 2.18 -1.51 25.00
C THR A 7 3.27 -1.65 26.07
N PRO A 8 3.65 -2.86 26.56
CA PRO A 8 4.78 -3.00 27.49
C PRO A 8 6.12 -2.51 26.92
N LEU A 9 6.30 -2.57 25.59
CA LEU A 9 7.51 -2.06 24.92
C LEU A 9 7.48 -0.53 24.80
N PHE A 10 6.40 0.04 24.25
CA PHE A 10 6.38 1.47 23.87
C PHE A 10 5.74 2.40 24.90
N SER A 11 4.98 1.88 25.87
CA SER A 11 4.40 2.66 26.98
C SER A 11 4.55 1.93 28.32
N PRO A 12 5.79 1.53 28.71
CA PRO A 12 6.03 0.82 29.96
C PRO A 12 5.68 1.68 31.17
N LYS A 13 5.14 1.05 32.22
CA LYS A 13 4.96 1.67 33.54
C LYS A 13 6.20 1.55 34.41
N SER A 14 7.07 0.59 34.14
CA SER A 14 8.31 0.34 34.89
C SER A 14 9.40 -0.22 33.98
N ILE A 15 10.64 0.18 34.24
CA ILE A 15 11.80 -0.17 33.40
C ILE A 15 12.89 -0.81 34.26
N VAL A 16 13.46 -1.90 33.78
CA VAL A 16 14.70 -2.49 34.30
C VAL A 16 15.82 -2.23 33.30
N VAL A 17 17.01 -1.87 33.78
CA VAL A 17 18.15 -1.48 32.94
C VAL A 17 19.38 -2.32 33.26
N PHE A 18 19.94 -2.97 32.24
CA PHE A 18 21.21 -3.69 32.26
C PHE A 18 22.25 -2.88 31.48
N ALA A 19 23.04 -2.06 32.16
CA ALA A 19 23.98 -1.11 31.54
C ALA A 19 25.40 -1.14 32.13
N GLY A 20 25.75 -2.20 32.88
CA GLY A 20 26.98 -2.31 33.66
C GLY A 20 26.88 -1.63 35.03
N GLN A 21 27.88 -1.84 35.89
CA GLN A 21 27.84 -1.34 37.27
C GLN A 21 28.17 0.17 37.34
N ALA A 22 27.47 0.88 38.24
CA ALA A 22 27.56 2.34 38.41
C ALA A 22 28.95 2.81 38.84
N ASP A 23 29.58 2.04 39.71
CA ASP A 23 30.86 2.25 40.37
C ASP A 23 32.05 1.78 39.52
N GLN A 24 31.81 1.17 38.36
CA GLN A 24 32.83 0.71 37.42
C GLN A 24 32.59 1.27 36.00
N PRO A 25 32.83 2.57 35.74
CA PRO A 25 32.53 3.22 34.46
C PRO A 25 33.24 2.59 33.25
N ASP A 26 34.40 1.98 33.48
CA ASP A 26 35.21 1.30 32.46
C ASP A 26 34.59 -0.03 32.00
N SER A 27 33.71 -0.62 32.82
CA SER A 27 32.92 -1.82 32.43
C SER A 27 31.72 -1.49 31.55
N GLN A 28 31.34 -0.20 31.45
CA GLN A 28 30.16 0.24 30.72
C GLN A 28 30.48 0.45 29.23
N THR A 29 29.61 -0.07 28.37
CA THR A 29 29.64 0.24 26.93
C THR A 29 29.28 1.72 26.69
N CYS A 30 29.59 2.24 25.50
CA CYS A 30 29.14 3.59 25.12
C CYS A 30 27.61 3.71 25.14
N TYR A 31 26.90 2.64 24.75
CA TYR A 31 25.45 2.56 24.81
C TYR A 31 24.93 2.55 26.26
N GLY A 32 25.60 1.81 27.15
CA GLY A 32 25.28 1.74 28.58
C GLY A 32 25.41 3.10 29.27
N ARG A 33 26.53 3.82 29.04
CA ARG A 33 26.71 5.19 29.53
C ARG A 33 25.63 6.13 28.99
N GLY A 34 25.34 6.04 27.69
CA GLY A 34 24.36 6.88 27.01
C GLY A 34 22.94 6.70 27.57
N ILE A 35 22.45 5.46 27.65
CA ILE A 35 21.09 5.18 28.08
C ILE A 35 20.87 5.54 29.56
N ARG A 36 21.88 5.31 30.40
CA ARG A 36 21.83 5.68 31.82
C ARG A 36 21.70 7.19 31.99
N ALA A 37 22.54 7.96 31.27
CA ALA A 37 22.43 9.42 31.29
C ALA A 37 21.05 9.90 30.81
N GLN A 38 20.47 9.29 29.78
CA GLN A 38 19.15 9.66 29.26
C GLN A 38 18.01 9.34 30.22
N LEU A 39 18.06 8.21 30.94
CA LEU A 39 17.03 7.83 31.90
C LEU A 39 17.15 8.60 33.22
N GLU A 40 18.37 8.92 33.66
CA GLU A 40 18.62 9.72 34.88
C GLU A 40 18.28 11.21 34.66
N GLN A 41 18.57 11.77 33.48
CA GLN A 41 18.22 13.14 33.11
C GLN A 41 16.79 13.26 32.55
N GLY A 42 16.15 12.12 32.27
CA GLY A 42 14.82 12.04 31.67
C GLY A 42 13.71 12.38 32.66
N GLY A 43 12.53 12.69 32.12
CA GLY A 43 11.33 13.01 32.91
C GLY A 43 10.38 11.82 33.13
N PHE A 44 10.87 10.58 32.96
CA PHE A 44 10.03 9.39 33.13
C PHE A 44 9.64 9.23 34.61
N THR A 45 8.34 9.05 34.85
CA THR A 45 7.77 9.02 36.21
C THR A 45 7.65 7.62 36.81
N GLY A 46 7.80 6.58 36.00
CA GLY A 46 7.77 5.19 36.46
C GLY A 46 9.08 4.76 37.14
N PRO A 47 9.08 3.67 37.93
CA PRO A 47 10.29 3.17 38.56
C PRO A 47 11.28 2.66 37.51
N VAL A 48 12.55 3.08 37.66
CA VAL A 48 13.70 2.60 36.88
C VAL A 48 14.64 1.86 37.83
N THR A 49 14.84 0.56 37.59
CA THR A 49 15.72 -0.29 38.41
C THR A 49 16.93 -0.72 37.60
N TYR A 50 18.14 -0.54 38.13
CA TYR A 50 19.36 -1.00 37.49
C TYR A 50 19.75 -2.37 38.04
N LEU A 51 19.93 -3.34 37.16
CA LEU A 51 20.31 -4.72 37.50
C LEU A 51 21.61 -5.13 36.79
N ASP A 52 22.29 -6.11 37.36
CA ASP A 52 23.41 -6.80 36.73
C ASP A 52 23.04 -8.22 36.29
N VAL A 53 23.88 -8.83 35.45
CA VAL A 53 23.74 -10.23 35.06
C VAL A 53 24.08 -11.19 36.21
N GLY A 54 24.85 -10.75 37.21
CA GLY A 54 25.18 -11.57 38.38
C GLY A 54 24.00 -11.84 39.32
N MET A 55 22.89 -11.11 39.17
CA MET A 55 21.76 -11.06 40.11
C MET A 55 22.22 -10.69 41.52
N SER A 56 23.12 -9.69 41.65
CA SER A 56 23.57 -9.24 42.97
C SER A 56 22.45 -8.47 43.67
N GLY A 57 21.83 -9.09 44.68
CA GLY A 57 20.64 -8.57 45.39
C GLY A 57 19.88 -9.69 46.11
N THR A 58 18.81 -9.37 46.84
CA THR A 58 17.97 -10.43 47.43
C THR A 58 16.99 -10.98 46.38
N LEU A 59 16.76 -12.29 46.40
CA LEU A 59 15.82 -12.97 45.50
C LEU A 59 14.39 -12.40 45.59
N ALA A 60 14.04 -11.80 46.74
CA ALA A 60 12.77 -11.14 46.99
C ALA A 60 12.63 -9.81 46.21
N ASP A 61 13.70 -9.03 46.09
CA ASP A 61 13.72 -7.77 45.33
C ASP A 61 13.54 -8.02 43.83
N LEU A 62 14.17 -9.09 43.32
CA LEU A 62 14.12 -9.52 41.91
C LEU A 62 12.78 -10.20 41.55
N ALA A 63 12.16 -10.91 42.48
CA ALA A 63 10.84 -11.52 42.28
C ALA A 63 9.68 -10.50 42.35
N GLN A 64 9.89 -9.36 43.01
CA GLN A 64 8.92 -8.25 43.07
C GLN A 64 9.06 -7.27 41.89
N SER A 65 10.21 -7.22 41.20
CA SER A 65 10.42 -6.37 40.03
C SER A 65 9.76 -6.94 38.77
N ARG A 66 8.43 -7.09 38.78
CA ARG A 66 7.66 -7.27 37.53
C ARG A 66 7.77 -5.99 36.72
N ALA A 67 8.72 -5.94 35.80
CA ALA A 67 8.93 -4.79 34.94
C ALA A 67 8.30 -5.01 33.56
N ASP A 68 7.69 -3.96 33.00
CA ASP A 68 7.12 -4.03 31.65
C ASP A 68 8.22 -4.16 30.58
N LEU A 69 9.32 -3.42 30.75
CA LEU A 69 10.43 -3.33 29.79
C LEU A 69 11.80 -3.57 30.43
N ALA A 70 12.59 -4.44 29.83
CA ALA A 70 14.03 -4.55 30.07
C ALA A 70 14.83 -3.80 29.00
N VAL A 71 15.73 -2.89 29.39
CA VAL A 71 16.65 -2.18 28.49
C VAL A 71 18.06 -2.72 28.72
N ILE A 72 18.63 -3.34 27.68
CA ILE A 72 19.92 -4.05 27.74
C ILE A 72 20.93 -3.31 26.86
N ALA A 73 22.03 -2.87 27.46
CA ALA A 73 23.11 -2.14 26.82
C ALA A 73 24.50 -2.66 27.26
N LEU A 74 24.64 -3.99 27.23
CA LEU A 74 25.83 -4.74 27.64
C LEU A 74 26.70 -5.16 26.44
N PRO A 75 27.95 -5.63 26.67
CA PRO A 75 28.77 -6.28 25.66
C PRO A 75 28.07 -7.50 25.01
N ASN A 76 28.46 -7.85 23.78
CA ASN A 76 27.78 -8.86 22.97
C ASN A 76 27.73 -10.26 23.64
N ASP A 77 28.77 -10.62 24.39
CA ASP A 77 28.89 -11.89 25.11
C ASP A 77 27.98 -12.00 26.35
N GLU A 78 27.43 -10.90 26.84
CA GLU A 78 26.50 -10.87 27.98
C GLU A 78 25.02 -10.76 27.58
N LEU A 79 24.71 -10.45 26.31
CA LEU A 79 23.35 -10.17 25.85
C LEU A 79 22.38 -11.33 26.07
N SER A 80 22.77 -12.56 25.70
CA SER A 80 21.93 -13.74 25.86
C SER A 80 21.58 -14.01 27.33
N PHE A 81 22.56 -13.82 28.22
CA PHE A 81 22.36 -14.02 29.65
C PHE A 81 21.42 -12.96 30.24
N ALA A 82 21.61 -11.69 29.89
CA ALA A 82 20.72 -10.62 30.35
C ALA A 82 19.28 -10.81 29.87
N LEU A 83 19.08 -11.28 28.63
CA LEU A 83 17.76 -11.57 28.10
C LEU A 83 17.10 -12.77 28.80
N GLU A 84 17.86 -13.82 29.13
CA GLU A 84 17.38 -14.94 29.96
C GLU A 84 16.96 -14.46 31.37
N VAL A 85 17.72 -13.54 31.98
CA VAL A 85 17.35 -12.92 33.27
C VAL A 85 16.05 -12.13 33.13
N ALA A 86 15.92 -11.30 32.09
CA ALA A 86 14.70 -10.54 31.81
C ALA A 86 13.46 -11.45 31.67
N GLY A 87 13.61 -12.62 31.04
CA GLY A 87 12.55 -13.63 30.96
C GLY A 87 12.17 -14.22 32.31
N ARG A 88 13.15 -14.51 33.17
CA ARG A 88 12.91 -15.07 34.52
C ARG A 88 12.20 -14.10 35.46
N ILE A 89 12.44 -12.80 35.32
CA ILE A 89 11.71 -11.75 36.07
C ILE A 89 10.37 -11.38 35.42
N GLN A 90 9.94 -12.14 34.39
CA GLN A 90 8.67 -12.00 33.69
C GLN A 90 8.49 -10.65 32.98
N CYS A 91 9.57 -10.07 32.44
CA CYS A 91 9.45 -8.93 31.54
C CYS A 91 8.66 -9.32 30.29
N ARG A 92 7.71 -8.46 29.88
CA ARG A 92 6.92 -8.68 28.65
C ARG A 92 7.62 -8.16 27.40
N ALA A 93 8.52 -7.19 27.56
CA ALA A 93 9.27 -6.60 26.47
C ALA A 93 10.75 -6.41 26.83
N ALA A 94 11.61 -6.42 25.81
CA ALA A 94 13.03 -6.11 25.94
C ALA A 94 13.49 -5.22 24.79
N LEU A 95 14.46 -4.35 25.07
CA LEU A 95 15.17 -3.50 24.11
C LEU A 95 16.66 -3.78 24.24
N ILE A 96 17.32 -4.17 23.14
CA ILE A 96 18.77 -4.35 23.09
C ILE A 96 19.41 -3.19 22.31
N LEU A 97 20.18 -2.36 23.02
CA LEU A 97 21.03 -1.31 22.49
C LEU A 97 22.45 -1.85 22.33
N SER A 98 22.81 -2.25 21.12
CA SER A 98 24.15 -2.72 20.80
C SER A 98 24.47 -2.43 19.34
N GLY A 99 25.75 -2.43 18.99
CA GLY A 99 26.22 -2.33 17.61
C GLY A 99 27.11 -3.53 17.27
N GLY A 100 26.98 -4.05 16.05
CA GLY A 100 27.84 -5.13 15.56
C GLY A 100 27.44 -6.53 16.03
N VAL A 101 26.17 -6.74 16.41
CA VAL A 101 25.63 -8.09 16.65
C VAL A 101 25.42 -8.79 15.31
N ASP A 102 26.07 -9.93 15.12
CA ASP A 102 25.94 -10.72 13.90
C ASP A 102 24.61 -11.47 13.81
N GLY A 103 24.35 -12.07 12.64
CA GLY A 103 23.10 -12.81 12.41
C GLY A 103 22.99 -14.13 13.18
N THR A 104 24.07 -14.65 13.74
CA THR A 104 24.10 -15.88 14.54
C THR A 104 23.61 -15.59 15.95
N LEU A 105 24.22 -14.62 16.61
CA LEU A 105 23.82 -14.16 17.94
C LEU A 105 22.41 -13.54 17.91
N ALA A 106 22.06 -12.79 16.86
CA ALA A 106 20.69 -12.28 16.73
C ALA A 106 19.63 -13.39 16.72
N ARG A 107 19.89 -14.51 16.02
CA ARG A 107 18.98 -15.67 16.02
C ARG A 107 18.86 -16.31 17.40
N GLU A 108 19.97 -16.45 18.11
CA GLU A 108 19.98 -16.95 19.50
C GLU A 108 19.11 -16.07 20.41
N LEU A 109 19.27 -14.75 20.33
CA LEU A 109 18.47 -13.78 21.09
C LEU A 109 16.97 -13.87 20.73
N HIS A 110 16.64 -14.06 19.44
CA HIS A 110 15.25 -14.25 19.00
C HIS A 110 14.63 -15.54 19.57
N ASP A 111 15.41 -16.61 19.69
CA ASP A 111 14.93 -17.88 20.22
C ASP A 111 14.72 -17.80 21.74
N ILE A 112 15.61 -17.13 22.46
CA ILE A 112 15.44 -16.82 23.90
C ILE A 112 14.19 -15.95 24.10
N ALA A 113 14.01 -14.89 23.31
CA ALA A 113 12.84 -14.02 23.40
C ALA A 113 11.54 -14.80 23.17
N ARG A 114 11.49 -15.65 22.14
CA ARG A 114 10.33 -16.50 21.85
C ARG A 114 10.03 -17.49 22.96
N LYS A 115 11.06 -18.15 23.52
CA LYS A 115 10.93 -19.08 24.65
C LYS A 115 10.27 -18.45 25.88
N HIS A 116 10.55 -17.17 26.15
CA HIS A 116 10.02 -16.44 27.30
C HIS A 116 8.80 -15.57 26.97
N GLY A 117 8.34 -15.53 25.72
CA GLY A 117 7.22 -14.68 25.29
C GLY A 117 7.54 -13.18 25.32
N ILE A 118 8.81 -12.80 25.14
CA ILE A 118 9.28 -11.41 25.17
C ILE A 118 9.14 -10.76 23.78
N HIS A 119 8.56 -9.57 23.73
CA HIS A 119 8.64 -8.70 22.55
C HIS A 119 10.00 -7.97 22.52
N LEU A 120 10.90 -8.42 21.65
CA LEU A 120 12.28 -7.93 21.57
C LEU A 120 12.47 -6.88 20.46
N LEU A 121 12.85 -5.64 20.83
CA LEU A 121 13.30 -4.60 19.91
C LEU A 121 14.84 -4.55 19.86
N GLY A 122 15.38 -4.50 18.65
CA GLY A 122 16.82 -4.67 18.41
C GLY A 122 17.20 -6.15 18.27
N PRO A 123 18.50 -6.51 18.19
CA PRO A 123 19.69 -5.68 18.45
C PRO A 123 20.03 -4.69 17.31
N ASN A 124 21.24 -4.11 17.32
CA ASN A 124 21.74 -3.21 16.27
C ASN A 124 20.92 -1.93 16.06
N CYS A 125 20.26 -1.45 17.12
CA CYS A 125 19.37 -0.30 17.06
C CYS A 125 19.82 0.82 18.00
N LEU A 126 19.31 2.04 17.79
CA LEU A 126 19.54 3.16 18.70
C LEU A 126 18.44 3.30 19.77
N GLY A 127 17.43 2.42 19.78
CA GLY A 127 16.30 2.48 20.71
C GLY A 127 15.13 3.33 20.23
N TYR A 128 14.30 3.80 21.17
CA TYR A 128 13.09 4.55 20.86
C TYR A 128 12.83 5.73 21.82
N GLN A 129 12.02 6.70 21.38
CA GLN A 129 11.59 7.85 22.16
C GLN A 129 10.05 7.97 22.17
N ARG A 130 9.47 8.36 23.31
CA ARG A 130 8.06 8.76 23.46
C ARG A 130 7.99 10.10 24.19
N PRO A 131 8.13 11.23 23.48
CA PRO A 131 8.16 12.57 24.06
C PRO A 131 7.02 12.89 25.02
N ARG A 132 5.78 12.52 24.72
CA ARG A 132 4.62 12.79 25.60
C ARG A 132 4.64 12.03 26.92
N LEU A 133 5.38 10.91 26.97
CA LEU A 133 5.56 10.10 28.17
C LEU A 133 6.88 10.43 28.89
N ASN A 134 7.65 11.40 28.37
CA ASN A 134 9.00 11.72 28.80
C ASN A 134 9.96 10.50 28.81
N ILE A 135 9.75 9.54 27.91
CA ILE A 135 10.60 8.35 27.78
C ILE A 135 11.62 8.59 26.67
N ASN A 136 12.91 8.59 27.02
CA ASN A 136 14.02 8.47 26.09
C ASN A 136 14.74 7.13 26.31
N ALA A 137 14.20 6.05 25.76
CA ALA A 137 14.83 4.73 25.78
C ALA A 137 15.74 4.56 24.55
N SER A 138 16.60 5.56 24.30
CA SER A 138 17.44 5.61 23.09
C SER A 138 18.79 6.26 23.35
N VAL A 139 19.72 6.03 22.44
CA VAL A 139 21.00 6.75 22.31
C VAL A 139 21.06 7.60 21.04
N ALA A 140 19.90 7.85 20.42
CA ALA A 140 19.81 8.56 19.14
C ALA A 140 20.01 10.08 19.25
N GLY A 141 19.93 10.63 20.46
CA GLY A 141 20.05 12.07 20.75
C GLY A 141 19.20 12.48 21.94
N GLN A 142 19.05 13.79 22.13
CA GLN A 142 18.14 14.36 23.13
C GLN A 142 16.68 13.95 22.85
N LEU A 143 15.84 14.00 23.88
CA LEU A 143 14.41 13.73 23.73
C LEU A 143 13.78 14.76 22.79
N ALA A 144 13.12 14.27 21.74
CA ALA A 144 12.47 15.14 20.76
C ALA A 144 11.34 15.98 21.37
N GLN A 145 11.04 17.11 20.74
CA GLN A 145 9.88 17.92 21.12
C GLN A 145 8.58 17.12 20.94
N PRO A 146 7.60 17.24 21.85
CA PRO A 146 6.34 16.52 21.74
C PRO A 146 5.54 17.02 20.54
N GLY A 147 5.06 16.08 19.72
CA GLY A 147 4.20 16.38 18.59
C GLY A 147 3.28 15.22 18.25
N SER A 148 3.03 15.03 16.96
CA SER A 148 2.09 14.01 16.44
C SER A 148 2.64 13.14 15.33
N LEU A 149 3.88 13.40 14.90
CA LEU A 149 4.57 12.65 13.86
C LEU A 149 5.29 11.45 14.48
N ALA A 150 5.06 10.24 13.99
CA ALA A 150 5.89 9.09 14.31
C ALA A 150 7.01 8.91 13.27
N LEU A 151 8.19 8.52 13.72
CA LEU A 151 9.32 8.14 12.87
C LEU A 151 9.67 6.67 13.14
N ILE A 152 9.72 5.86 12.09
CA ILE A 152 10.29 4.51 12.12
C ILE A 152 11.46 4.48 11.15
N SER A 153 12.63 4.05 11.60
CA SER A 153 13.83 4.02 10.76
C SER A 153 14.66 2.78 11.00
N GLN A 154 15.03 2.10 9.92
CA GLN A 154 16.02 1.03 9.95
C GLN A 154 17.47 1.56 10.10
N SER A 155 17.72 2.83 9.79
CA SER A 155 19.04 3.46 9.93
C SER A 155 19.13 4.33 11.18
N GLY A 156 20.05 3.99 12.09
CA GLY A 156 20.35 4.78 13.27
C GLY A 156 20.86 6.19 12.94
N ALA A 157 21.80 6.30 12.00
CA ALA A 157 22.39 7.58 11.60
C ALA A 157 21.34 8.56 11.06
N LEU A 158 20.39 8.07 10.25
CA LEU A 158 19.31 8.91 9.74
C LEU A 158 18.30 9.26 10.83
N THR A 159 18.03 8.37 11.79
CA THR A 159 17.20 8.71 12.95
C THR A 159 17.77 9.92 13.71
N SER A 160 19.07 9.88 14.02
CA SER A 160 19.74 11.00 14.70
C SER A 160 19.71 12.30 13.89
N ALA A 161 19.96 12.22 12.57
CA ALA A 161 19.91 13.40 11.69
C ALA A 161 18.50 14.02 11.59
N ILE A 162 17.43 13.20 11.53
CA ILE A 162 16.04 13.68 11.48
C ILE A 162 15.65 14.32 12.81
N LEU A 163 16.06 13.74 13.93
CA LEU A 163 15.81 14.29 15.27
C LEU A 163 16.46 15.67 15.44
N ASP A 164 17.73 15.78 15.07
CA ASP A 164 18.48 17.04 15.12
C ASP A 164 17.81 18.12 14.25
N TRP A 165 17.46 17.78 13.01
CA TRP A 165 16.75 18.67 12.09
C TRP A 165 15.38 19.12 12.63
N GLY A 166 14.61 18.21 13.24
CA GLY A 166 13.26 18.48 13.72
C GLY A 166 13.21 19.58 14.78
N SER A 167 14.24 19.64 15.64
CA SER A 167 14.35 20.63 16.73
C SER A 167 14.33 22.08 16.23
N GLN A 168 14.87 22.35 15.04
CA GLN A 168 14.96 23.70 14.45
C GLN A 168 13.84 24.02 13.47
N ASN A 169 12.99 23.05 13.12
CA ASN A 169 11.97 23.18 12.07
C ASN A 169 10.54 23.03 12.59
N ALA A 170 10.33 23.17 13.90
CA ALA A 170 9.03 23.02 14.57
C ALA A 170 8.34 21.66 14.28
N VAL A 171 9.15 20.61 14.08
CA VAL A 171 8.63 19.25 13.88
C VAL A 171 8.77 18.49 15.20
N GLY A 172 7.63 18.25 15.84
CA GLY A 172 7.54 17.44 17.06
C GLY A 172 7.11 16.01 16.77
N PHE A 173 7.61 15.07 17.59
CA PHE A 173 7.37 13.65 17.42
C PHE A 173 6.44 13.07 18.49
N SER A 174 5.59 12.10 18.12
CA SER A 174 4.83 11.27 19.06
C SER A 174 5.66 10.06 19.49
N THR A 175 6.32 9.41 18.53
CA THR A 175 7.16 8.23 18.71
C THR A 175 8.32 8.27 17.75
N VAL A 176 9.51 7.90 18.19
CA VAL A 176 10.65 7.65 17.31
C VAL A 176 11.16 6.25 17.58
N VAL A 177 11.27 5.40 16.58
CA VAL A 177 11.74 4.02 16.71
C VAL A 177 12.88 3.77 15.74
N SER A 178 14.07 3.48 16.28
CA SER A 178 15.16 2.90 15.53
C SER A 178 15.04 1.38 15.60
N LEU A 179 14.80 0.73 14.46
CA LEU A 179 14.66 -0.72 14.38
C LEU A 179 16.03 -1.41 14.30
N GLY A 180 16.96 -0.86 13.52
CA GLY A 180 18.24 -1.51 13.28
C GLY A 180 18.13 -2.78 12.42
N ALA A 181 19.26 -3.44 12.21
CA ALA A 181 19.33 -4.71 11.47
C ALA A 181 19.05 -5.90 12.39
N ASN A 182 18.41 -6.96 11.87
CA ASN A 182 18.09 -8.19 12.60
C ASN A 182 17.20 -7.97 13.84
N THR A 183 16.32 -6.96 13.86
CA THR A 183 15.34 -6.80 14.94
C THR A 183 14.27 -7.90 14.92
N ALA A 184 13.78 -8.31 16.09
CA ALA A 184 12.67 -9.25 16.20
C ALA A 184 11.32 -8.55 16.01
N VAL A 185 11.10 -7.44 16.72
CA VAL A 185 9.98 -6.51 16.47
C VAL A 185 10.29 -5.75 15.19
N ASP A 186 9.56 -6.05 14.13
CA ASP A 186 9.80 -5.52 12.79
C ASP A 186 9.01 -4.24 12.49
N LEU A 187 9.14 -3.77 11.25
CA LEU A 187 8.46 -2.58 10.74
C LEU A 187 6.93 -2.75 10.74
N ALA A 188 6.41 -3.93 10.41
CA ALA A 188 4.98 -4.20 10.35
C ALA A 188 4.35 -4.15 11.75
N GLN A 189 4.98 -4.81 12.73
CA GLN A 189 4.52 -4.80 14.12
C GLN A 189 4.57 -3.40 14.76
N THR A 190 5.60 -2.63 14.42
CA THR A 190 5.70 -1.23 14.87
C THR A 190 4.60 -0.36 14.24
N LEU A 191 4.29 -0.58 12.96
CA LEU A 191 3.19 0.10 12.28
C LEU A 191 1.82 -0.22 12.90
N ASP A 192 1.58 -1.48 13.28
CA ASP A 192 0.34 -1.89 13.95
C ASP A 192 0.11 -1.12 15.26
N PHE A 193 1.16 -1.00 16.07
CA PHE A 193 1.10 -0.21 17.30
C PHE A 193 0.79 1.26 16.98
N LEU A 194 1.49 1.83 16.01
CA LEU A 194 1.31 3.23 15.64
C LEU A 194 -0.02 3.51 14.97
N ALA A 195 -0.65 2.54 14.30
CA ALA A 195 -1.98 2.68 13.73
C ALA A 195 -3.04 2.88 14.83
N THR A 196 -2.88 2.21 15.97
CA THR A 196 -3.82 2.30 17.10
C THR A 196 -3.47 3.39 18.12
N ASP A 197 -2.23 3.89 18.14
CA ASP A 197 -1.78 4.92 19.09
C ASP A 197 -2.46 6.29 18.86
N PRO A 198 -3.27 6.81 19.81
CA PRO A 198 -3.97 8.09 19.64
C PRO A 198 -3.01 9.30 19.62
N ALA A 199 -1.81 9.17 20.17
CA ALA A 199 -0.82 10.24 20.15
C ALA A 199 -0.23 10.48 18.75
N THR A 200 -0.19 9.44 17.92
CA THR A 200 0.34 9.46 16.56
C THR A 200 -0.77 9.77 15.56
N GLN A 201 -0.54 10.78 14.72
CA GLN A 201 -1.48 11.24 13.69
C GLN A 201 -0.93 11.06 12.27
N SER A 202 0.39 10.97 12.12
CA SER A 202 1.08 10.74 10.85
C SER A 202 2.36 9.95 11.09
N ILE A 203 2.84 9.24 10.07
CA ILE A 203 3.97 8.31 10.19
C ILE A 203 4.96 8.55 9.05
N VAL A 204 6.24 8.61 9.39
CA VAL A 204 7.35 8.64 8.45
C VAL A 204 8.17 7.36 8.63
N ILE A 205 8.46 6.69 7.52
CA ILE A 205 9.22 5.45 7.47
C ILE A 205 10.47 5.67 6.64
N TYR A 206 11.61 5.35 7.22
CA TYR A 206 12.83 5.07 6.47
C TYR A 206 13.12 3.58 6.47
N MET A 207 13.33 3.02 5.29
CA MET A 207 13.59 1.59 5.12
C MET A 207 14.65 1.29 4.06
N GLU A 208 15.40 0.22 4.32
CA GLU A 208 16.45 -0.34 3.49
C GLU A 208 16.00 -1.66 2.86
N GLY A 209 15.24 -2.48 3.59
CA GLY A 209 14.77 -3.78 3.12
C GLY A 209 13.53 -4.29 3.85
N LEU A 210 12.91 -5.32 3.28
CA LEU A 210 11.77 -6.05 3.84
C LEU A 210 12.12 -7.53 3.91
N THR A 211 11.68 -8.18 4.98
CA THR A 211 11.71 -9.63 5.15
C THR A 211 10.41 -10.28 4.67
N ASP A 212 9.27 -9.66 5.01
CA ASP A 212 7.93 -10.11 4.63
C ASP A 212 7.14 -8.94 4.05
N ALA A 213 6.91 -8.99 2.73
CA ALA A 213 6.20 -7.94 2.02
C ALA A 213 4.69 -7.95 2.32
N ARG A 214 4.07 -9.13 2.44
CA ARG A 214 2.62 -9.24 2.68
C ARG A 214 2.27 -8.67 4.04
N ARG A 215 2.99 -9.08 5.08
CA ARG A 215 2.79 -8.56 6.45
C ARG A 215 3.02 -7.05 6.51
N PHE A 216 4.05 -6.56 5.82
CA PHE A 216 4.32 -5.13 5.74
C PHE A 216 3.21 -4.36 5.03
N LEU A 217 2.75 -4.80 3.86
CA LEU A 217 1.66 -4.14 3.15
C LEU A 217 0.35 -4.17 3.94
N SER A 218 0.07 -5.27 4.63
CA SER A 218 -1.07 -5.40 5.53
C SER A 218 -1.05 -4.36 6.64
N ALA A 219 0.04 -4.29 7.41
CA ALA A 219 0.21 -3.31 8.49
C ALA A 219 0.20 -1.87 7.97
N LEU A 220 0.86 -1.63 6.82
CA LEU A 220 0.91 -0.33 6.17
C LEU A 220 -0.48 0.12 5.70
N ARG A 221 -1.29 -0.79 5.13
CA ARG A 221 -2.67 -0.55 4.71
C ARG A 221 -3.54 -0.17 5.91
N GLY A 222 -3.43 -0.90 7.01
CA GLY A 222 -4.13 -0.59 8.27
C GLY A 222 -3.78 0.78 8.84
N ALA A 223 -2.49 1.14 8.83
CA ALA A 223 -2.03 2.46 9.26
C ALA A 223 -2.47 3.58 8.30
N ALA A 224 -2.23 3.41 7.00
CA ALA A 224 -2.49 4.41 5.96
C ALA A 224 -3.98 4.73 5.77
N ASN A 225 -4.88 3.80 6.11
CA ASN A 225 -6.33 4.04 6.10
C ASN A 225 -6.79 5.08 7.13
N THR A 226 -6.02 5.26 8.21
CA THR A 226 -6.40 6.17 9.30
C THR A 226 -5.45 7.36 9.44
N LYS A 227 -4.18 7.18 9.07
CA LYS A 227 -3.10 8.14 9.30
C LYS A 227 -2.25 8.27 8.05
N PRO A 228 -1.86 9.48 7.62
CA PRO A 228 -0.95 9.63 6.50
C PRO A 228 0.40 8.97 6.79
N VAL A 229 0.88 8.15 5.85
CA VAL A 229 2.17 7.46 5.93
C VAL A 229 3.06 7.85 4.76
N VAL A 230 4.28 8.28 5.06
CA VAL A 230 5.31 8.62 4.07
C VAL A 230 6.48 7.66 4.18
N VAL A 231 6.95 7.14 3.05
CA VAL A 231 8.00 6.12 2.98
C VAL A 231 9.18 6.59 2.13
N LEU A 232 10.38 6.54 2.70
CA LEU A 232 11.65 6.69 1.99
C LEU A 232 12.37 5.33 1.93
N LYS A 233 12.50 4.78 0.72
CA LYS A 233 13.23 3.54 0.45
C LYS A 233 14.64 3.83 -0.07
N ALA A 234 15.65 3.25 0.58
CA ALA A 234 17.04 3.25 0.12
C ALA A 234 17.34 2.06 -0.81
N GLY A 235 18.49 2.07 -1.51
CA GLY A 235 18.95 0.95 -2.35
C GLY A 235 18.18 0.78 -3.67
N LYS A 236 18.16 1.83 -4.50
CA LYS A 236 17.30 1.94 -5.70
C LYS A 236 17.90 1.40 -7.00
N SER A 237 19.21 1.16 -7.08
CA SER A 237 19.88 0.93 -8.37
C SER A 237 20.27 -0.52 -8.61
N SER A 238 20.16 -0.91 -9.88
CA SER A 238 20.52 -2.20 -10.47
C SER A 238 22.01 -2.53 -10.46
N ALA A 239 22.89 -1.56 -10.21
CA ALA A 239 24.34 -1.80 -10.12
C ALA A 239 24.72 -2.79 -8.99
N ALA A 240 23.83 -2.99 -8.01
CA ALA A 240 23.99 -3.96 -6.92
C ALA A 240 23.38 -5.35 -7.21
N SER A 241 22.70 -5.57 -8.33
CA SER A 241 21.93 -6.80 -8.63
C SER A 241 22.21 -7.35 -10.03
N GLN A 242 23.49 -7.52 -10.37
CA GLN A 242 23.98 -7.92 -11.70
C GLN A 242 23.76 -9.39 -12.12
N ALA A 243 22.77 -10.12 -11.58
CA ALA A 243 22.64 -11.57 -11.80
C ALA A 243 21.40 -12.04 -12.57
N ALA A 244 20.59 -11.16 -13.17
CA ALA A 244 19.37 -11.55 -13.89
C ALA A 244 19.35 -11.03 -15.33
N LEU A 245 20.17 -11.65 -16.20
CA LEU A 245 20.15 -11.44 -17.65
C LEU A 245 19.16 -12.39 -18.30
N THR A 246 17.96 -11.89 -18.62
CA THR A 246 17.15 -12.30 -19.79
C THR A 246 16.46 -11.04 -20.33
N HIS A 247 16.15 -11.01 -21.63
CA HIS A 247 15.74 -9.83 -22.41
C HIS A 247 14.51 -9.03 -21.92
N SER A 248 13.80 -9.50 -20.91
CA SER A 248 12.81 -8.68 -20.21
C SER A 248 13.56 -7.81 -19.20
N GLY A 249 13.33 -6.50 -19.17
CA GLY A 249 13.97 -5.55 -18.25
C GLY A 249 13.69 -5.77 -16.75
N ALA A 250 13.76 -7.01 -16.26
CA ALA A 250 13.59 -7.50 -14.89
C ALA A 250 14.55 -6.84 -13.89
N ILE A 251 15.63 -6.24 -14.38
CA ILE A 251 16.58 -5.48 -13.57
C ILE A 251 16.01 -4.09 -13.17
N VAL A 252 14.91 -3.64 -13.78
CA VAL A 252 14.23 -2.34 -13.52
C VAL A 252 12.83 -2.53 -12.90
N ALA A 253 12.35 -3.78 -12.71
CA ALA A 253 10.99 -4.06 -12.25
C ALA A 253 10.77 -3.83 -10.75
N SER A 254 11.71 -4.20 -9.87
CA SER A 254 11.44 -4.27 -8.42
C SER A 254 11.11 -2.91 -7.78
N ASP A 255 11.73 -1.81 -8.23
CA ASP A 255 11.46 -0.49 -7.66
C ASP A 255 10.10 0.09 -8.09
N MET A 256 9.66 -0.18 -9.32
CA MET A 256 8.33 0.18 -9.82
C MET A 256 7.24 -0.67 -9.17
N VAL A 257 7.51 -1.95 -8.93
CA VAL A 257 6.62 -2.86 -8.19
C VAL A 257 6.47 -2.38 -6.74
N PHE A 258 7.56 -1.98 -6.08
CA PHE A 258 7.51 -1.38 -4.75
C PHE A 258 6.68 -0.09 -4.73
N ASP A 259 6.83 0.77 -5.74
CA ASP A 259 6.01 1.98 -5.88
C ASP A 259 4.52 1.67 -6.10
N ALA A 260 4.19 0.66 -6.91
CA ALA A 260 2.81 0.16 -7.06
C ALA A 260 2.25 -0.36 -5.74
N ALA A 261 3.04 -1.13 -5.00
CA ALA A 261 2.66 -1.67 -3.69
C ALA A 261 2.31 -0.55 -2.70
N LEU A 262 3.15 0.47 -2.56
CA LEU A 262 2.88 1.62 -1.67
C LEU A 262 1.65 2.42 -2.09
N ARG A 263 1.45 2.63 -3.40
CA ARG A 263 0.26 3.34 -3.90
C ARG A 263 -1.02 2.58 -3.56
N ARG A 264 -1.01 1.25 -3.66
CA ARG A 264 -2.16 0.38 -3.30
C ARG A 264 -2.47 0.33 -1.80
N THR A 265 -1.50 0.60 -0.93
CA THR A 265 -1.75 0.66 0.52
C THR A 265 -2.22 2.03 1.00
N GLY A 266 -2.17 3.07 0.17
CA GLY A 266 -2.49 4.44 0.57
C GLY A 266 -1.28 5.25 1.05
N ALA A 267 -0.09 4.66 1.12
CA ALA A 267 1.13 5.33 1.55
C ALA A 267 1.74 6.18 0.43
N VAL A 268 2.49 7.23 0.80
CA VAL A 268 3.18 8.12 -0.15
C VAL A 268 4.66 7.81 -0.15
N ARG A 269 5.23 7.57 -1.33
CA ARG A 269 6.67 7.38 -1.49
C ARG A 269 7.37 8.70 -1.76
N VAL A 270 8.44 8.98 -1.01
CA VAL A 270 9.37 10.07 -1.33
C VAL A 270 10.70 9.50 -1.82
N LYS A 271 11.37 10.22 -2.72
CA LYS A 271 12.60 9.75 -3.37
C LYS A 271 13.86 10.32 -2.74
N THR A 272 13.80 11.48 -2.11
CA THR A 272 14.98 12.12 -1.53
C THR A 272 14.75 12.50 -0.08
N PHE A 273 15.85 12.74 0.63
CA PHE A 273 15.79 13.22 2.00
C PHE A 273 15.20 14.63 2.10
N VAL A 274 15.43 15.48 1.08
CA VAL A 274 14.79 16.80 0.97
C VAL A 274 13.27 16.65 0.88
N GLN A 275 12.78 15.72 0.04
CA GLN A 275 11.35 15.43 -0.05
C GLN A 275 10.77 14.86 1.25
N LEU A 276 11.52 14.04 1.98
CA LEU A 276 11.12 13.55 3.30
C LEU A 276 10.86 14.69 4.28
N PHE A 277 11.75 15.69 4.30
CA PHE A 277 11.59 16.87 5.14
C PHE A 277 10.41 17.74 4.71
N SER A 278 10.19 17.90 3.41
CA SER A 278 8.99 18.60 2.91
C SER A 278 7.71 17.88 3.33
N ALA A 279 7.68 16.56 3.20
CA ALA A 279 6.56 15.74 3.63
C ALA A 279 6.33 15.84 5.15
N ALA A 280 7.38 15.72 5.96
CA ALA A 280 7.30 15.82 7.42
C ALA A 280 6.72 17.16 7.88
N LYS A 281 7.09 18.28 7.24
CA LYS A 281 6.50 19.60 7.50
C LYS A 281 5.00 19.63 7.19
N CYS A 282 4.60 19.16 6.01
CA CYS A 282 3.19 19.10 5.62
C CYS A 282 2.36 18.21 6.56
N LEU A 283 2.92 17.08 7.01
CA LEU A 283 2.30 16.18 7.97
C LEU A 283 2.15 16.82 9.36
N ALA A 284 3.13 17.59 9.80
CA ALA A 284 3.06 18.32 11.07
C ALA A 284 1.98 19.42 11.04
N SER A 285 1.75 20.05 9.88
CA SER A 285 0.70 21.06 9.66
C SER A 285 -0.73 20.49 9.57
N ARG A 286 -0.91 19.16 9.54
CA ARG A 286 -2.22 18.47 9.52
C ARG A 286 -3.13 18.88 8.36
N TYR A 287 -2.56 19.04 7.18
CA TYR A 287 -3.35 19.35 6.00
C TYR A 287 -4.34 18.24 5.67
N ARG A 288 -5.52 18.64 5.18
CA ARG A 288 -6.49 17.70 4.62
C ARG A 288 -5.99 17.18 3.27
N PRO A 289 -6.27 15.92 2.93
CA PRO A 289 -6.02 15.39 1.60
C PRO A 289 -6.87 16.16 0.57
N VAL A 290 -6.25 16.62 -0.51
CA VAL A 290 -6.91 17.41 -1.56
C VAL A 290 -6.45 16.96 -2.96
N GLY A 291 -7.16 17.42 -3.99
CA GLY A 291 -6.83 17.13 -5.38
C GLY A 291 -5.53 17.79 -5.87
N PRO A 292 -5.19 17.61 -7.17
CA PRO A 292 -3.90 18.01 -7.72
C PRO A 292 -3.79 19.49 -8.11
N ARG A 293 -4.83 20.33 -7.89
CA ARG A 293 -4.87 21.71 -8.41
C ARG A 293 -4.29 22.71 -7.41
N LEU A 294 -3.07 23.21 -7.67
CA LEU A 294 -2.36 24.17 -6.81
C LEU A 294 -2.45 25.60 -7.38
N ALA A 295 -3.03 26.53 -6.61
CA ALA A 295 -2.97 27.95 -6.94
C ALA A 295 -1.65 28.55 -6.43
N VAL A 296 -0.98 29.35 -7.26
CA VAL A 296 0.28 30.03 -6.90
C VAL A 296 0.04 31.53 -6.81
N VAL A 297 0.25 32.10 -5.62
CA VAL A 297 0.18 33.53 -5.31
C VAL A 297 1.59 34.04 -5.06
N THR A 298 2.05 35.04 -5.80
CA THR A 298 3.45 35.51 -5.74
C THR A 298 3.54 37.04 -5.85
N ASN A 299 4.61 37.64 -5.34
CA ASN A 299 4.97 39.05 -5.60
C ASN A 299 6.13 39.19 -6.62
N GLY A 300 6.33 38.16 -7.44
CA GLY A 300 7.26 38.19 -8.56
C GLY A 300 7.09 36.99 -9.50
N GLY A 301 7.10 37.28 -10.80
CA GLY A 301 6.87 36.28 -11.84
C GLY A 301 7.89 35.14 -11.88
N GLY A 302 9.19 35.42 -11.72
CA GLY A 302 10.26 34.39 -11.81
C GLY A 302 10.04 33.18 -10.90
N PRO A 303 9.92 33.37 -9.57
CA PRO A 303 9.58 32.29 -8.63
C PRO A 303 8.25 31.59 -8.93
N GLY A 304 7.26 32.32 -9.44
CA GLY A 304 5.97 31.77 -9.84
C GLY A 304 6.08 30.81 -11.02
N VAL A 305 6.90 31.16 -12.02
CA VAL A 305 7.18 30.29 -13.18
C VAL A 305 7.94 29.04 -12.76
N LEU A 306 8.96 29.16 -11.89
CA LEU A 306 9.67 27.99 -11.35
C LEU A 306 8.71 27.03 -10.62
N ALA A 307 7.75 27.56 -9.87
CA ALA A 307 6.71 26.75 -9.24
C ALA A 307 5.82 26.06 -10.28
N ALA A 308 5.40 26.78 -11.32
CA ALA A 308 4.55 26.25 -12.39
C ALA A 308 5.24 25.14 -13.20
N ASP A 309 6.52 25.30 -13.51
CA ASP A 309 7.32 24.28 -14.20
C ASP A 309 7.42 23.01 -13.35
N TRP A 310 7.69 23.15 -12.05
CA TRP A 310 7.78 22.01 -11.12
C TRP A 310 6.41 21.34 -10.89
N ILE A 311 5.31 22.11 -10.87
CA ILE A 311 3.93 21.58 -10.83
C ILE A 311 3.71 20.66 -12.05
N ALA A 312 4.10 21.09 -13.25
CA ALA A 312 3.95 20.30 -14.46
C ALA A 312 4.83 19.04 -14.45
N GLU A 313 6.08 19.16 -13.99
CA GLU A 313 7.02 18.03 -13.90
C GLU A 313 6.52 16.92 -12.96
N LEU A 314 5.87 17.30 -11.85
CA LEU A 314 5.27 16.35 -10.91
C LEU A 314 3.88 15.84 -11.33
N GLY A 315 3.36 16.27 -12.49
CA GLY A 315 2.03 15.88 -12.97
C GLY A 315 0.87 16.49 -12.16
N LEU A 316 1.13 17.57 -11.43
CA LEU A 316 0.11 18.38 -10.78
C LEU A 316 -0.54 19.36 -11.78
N GLN A 317 -1.59 20.07 -11.35
CA GLN A 317 -2.29 21.04 -12.18
C GLN A 317 -2.15 22.44 -11.59
N LEU A 318 -1.75 23.42 -12.40
CA LEU A 318 -1.77 24.82 -11.98
C LEU A 318 -3.24 25.28 -11.93
N ALA A 319 -3.72 25.63 -10.74
CA ALA A 319 -5.11 26.04 -10.54
C ALA A 319 -5.32 27.46 -11.06
N ARG A 320 -6.44 27.67 -11.75
CA ARG A 320 -6.90 28.98 -12.22
C ARG A 320 -8.14 29.40 -11.42
N LEU A 321 -8.19 30.67 -11.02
CA LEU A 321 -9.42 31.24 -10.46
C LEU A 321 -10.51 31.27 -11.54
N SER A 322 -11.74 30.99 -11.10
CA SER A 322 -12.93 31.25 -11.91
C SER A 322 -12.98 32.71 -12.35
N GLU A 323 -13.61 32.96 -13.50
CA GLU A 323 -13.71 34.33 -14.03
C GLU A 323 -14.42 35.27 -13.04
N ALA A 324 -15.44 34.77 -12.33
CA ALA A 324 -16.11 35.49 -11.26
C ALA A 324 -15.19 35.80 -10.08
N GLY A 325 -14.38 34.84 -9.63
CA GLY A 325 -13.40 35.03 -8.56
C GLY A 325 -12.32 36.05 -8.93
N ALA A 326 -11.81 35.98 -10.16
CA ALA A 326 -10.81 36.94 -10.65
C ALA A 326 -11.36 38.37 -10.74
N GLN A 327 -12.61 38.55 -11.23
CA GLN A 327 -13.26 39.86 -11.30
C GLN A 327 -13.53 40.47 -9.92
N ALA A 328 -13.89 39.65 -8.93
CA ALA A 328 -14.12 40.12 -7.56
C ALA A 328 -12.82 40.51 -6.83
N LEU A 329 -11.70 39.85 -7.17
CA LEU A 329 -10.39 40.10 -6.57
C LEU A 329 -9.69 41.33 -7.18
N ALA A 330 -9.83 41.57 -8.48
CA ALA A 330 -9.09 42.61 -9.20
C ALA A 330 -9.12 44.02 -8.56
N PRO A 331 -10.24 44.54 -8.01
CA PRO A 331 -10.28 45.87 -7.39
C PRO A 331 -9.45 45.99 -6.09
N GLN A 332 -9.06 44.87 -5.50
CA GLN A 332 -8.32 44.81 -4.23
C GLN A 332 -6.81 44.67 -4.45
N LEU A 333 -6.35 44.62 -5.70
CA LEU A 333 -4.96 44.37 -6.07
C LEU A 333 -4.32 45.59 -6.75
N PRO A 334 -2.98 45.65 -6.78
CA PRO A 334 -2.27 46.68 -7.56
C PRO A 334 -2.63 46.64 -9.06
N PRO A 335 -2.58 47.78 -9.78
CA PRO A 335 -3.06 47.88 -11.17
C PRO A 335 -2.41 46.93 -12.17
N HIS A 336 -1.18 46.48 -11.89
CA HIS A 336 -0.40 45.59 -12.77
C HIS A 336 -0.44 44.12 -12.35
N ALA A 337 -1.28 43.77 -11.36
CA ALA A 337 -1.44 42.37 -10.95
C ALA A 337 -2.03 41.52 -12.07
N THR A 338 -1.51 40.30 -12.23
CA THR A 338 -1.97 39.33 -13.22
C THR A 338 -2.73 38.21 -12.52
N LEU A 339 -3.93 37.88 -13.00
CA LEU A 339 -4.86 36.88 -12.42
C LEU A 339 -5.25 35.76 -13.39
N THR A 340 -4.41 35.46 -14.38
CA THR A 340 -4.73 34.48 -15.43
C THR A 340 -4.47 33.04 -14.96
N ASN A 341 -3.22 32.60 -14.99
CA ASN A 341 -2.79 31.26 -14.56
C ASN A 341 -1.99 31.32 -13.25
N LEU A 342 -1.18 32.37 -13.10
CA LEU A 342 -0.42 32.70 -11.90
C LEU A 342 -1.00 33.97 -11.31
N LEU A 343 -1.20 34.00 -9.99
CA LEU A 343 -1.62 35.21 -9.28
C LEU A 343 -0.36 36.01 -8.90
N ASP A 344 0.15 36.79 -9.85
CA ASP A 344 1.27 37.70 -9.60
C ASP A 344 0.72 39.04 -9.12
N LEU A 345 0.92 39.32 -7.82
CA LEU A 345 0.47 40.51 -7.13
C LEU A 345 1.38 41.71 -7.34
N THR A 346 2.52 41.53 -8.04
CA THR A 346 3.57 42.54 -8.27
C THR A 346 4.36 42.95 -7.02
N GLU A 347 5.38 43.79 -7.21
CA GLU A 347 6.30 44.19 -6.14
C GLU A 347 5.67 45.12 -5.09
N GLU A 348 4.59 45.82 -5.43
CA GLU A 348 3.86 46.76 -4.57
C GLU A 348 2.86 46.06 -3.63
N ALA A 349 2.73 44.73 -3.73
CA ALA A 349 1.77 43.96 -2.95
C ALA A 349 2.08 44.00 -1.44
N GLY A 350 1.19 44.66 -0.69
CA GLY A 350 1.18 44.63 0.77
C GLY A 350 0.45 43.42 1.37
N ALA A 351 0.37 43.37 2.69
CA ALA A 351 -0.27 42.30 3.44
C ALA A 351 -1.77 42.09 3.09
N ASP A 352 -2.49 43.18 2.78
CA ASP A 352 -3.91 43.12 2.43
C ASP A 352 -4.14 42.45 1.07
N ALA A 353 -3.30 42.75 0.08
CA ALA A 353 -3.36 42.14 -1.24
C ALA A 353 -3.12 40.62 -1.19
N PHE A 354 -2.11 40.19 -0.41
CA PHE A 354 -1.86 38.76 -0.17
C PHE A 354 -3.04 38.07 0.53
N SER A 355 -3.63 38.74 1.53
CA SER A 355 -4.77 38.19 2.27
C SER A 355 -6.00 38.02 1.38
N ALA A 356 -6.32 39.03 0.56
CA ALA A 356 -7.42 38.98 -0.40
C ALA A 356 -7.22 37.86 -1.43
N ALA A 357 -6.01 37.72 -1.98
CA ALA A 357 -5.69 36.67 -2.95
C ALA A 357 -5.83 35.25 -2.37
N VAL A 358 -5.32 35.04 -1.14
CA VAL A 358 -5.45 33.75 -0.44
C VAL A 358 -6.92 33.44 -0.16
N GLN A 359 -7.70 34.41 0.30
CA GLN A 359 -9.13 34.23 0.55
C GLN A 359 -9.91 33.91 -0.74
N ALA A 360 -9.61 34.59 -1.86
CA ALA A 360 -10.24 34.28 -3.14
C ALA A 360 -9.97 32.83 -3.57
N CYS A 361 -8.70 32.38 -3.48
CA CYS A 361 -8.33 31.00 -3.78
C CYS A 361 -9.00 29.98 -2.84
N ALA A 362 -9.18 30.35 -1.57
CA ALA A 362 -9.82 29.49 -0.58
C ALA A 362 -11.29 29.18 -0.91
N HIS A 363 -12.02 30.16 -1.44
CA HIS A 363 -13.44 30.03 -1.76
C HIS A 363 -13.72 29.45 -3.15
N ASP A 364 -12.72 29.37 -4.04
CA ASP A 364 -12.92 28.92 -5.42
C ASP A 364 -12.85 27.39 -5.58
N ASN A 365 -13.90 26.76 -6.09
CA ASN A 365 -13.95 25.30 -6.29
C ASN A 365 -12.95 24.75 -7.32
N GLN A 366 -12.27 25.62 -8.09
CA GLN A 366 -11.19 25.23 -9.02
C GLN A 366 -9.82 25.07 -8.36
N VAL A 367 -9.69 25.43 -7.09
CA VAL A 367 -8.44 25.38 -6.33
C VAL A 367 -8.51 24.30 -5.26
N ASP A 368 -7.51 23.42 -5.19
CA ASP A 368 -7.40 22.38 -4.15
C ASP A 368 -6.45 22.79 -3.02
N GLY A 369 -5.36 23.50 -3.34
CA GLY A 369 -4.43 24.07 -2.37
C GLY A 369 -3.82 25.40 -2.84
N ILE A 370 -3.16 26.10 -1.91
CA ILE A 370 -2.64 27.46 -2.13
C ILE A 370 -1.16 27.49 -1.75
N LEU A 371 -0.31 27.95 -2.67
CA LEU A 371 1.10 28.23 -2.42
C LEU A 371 1.34 29.74 -2.50
N VAL A 372 1.72 30.35 -1.37
CA VAL A 372 2.14 31.75 -1.31
C VAL A 372 3.65 31.84 -1.41
N ILE A 373 4.16 32.50 -2.45
CA ILE A 373 5.58 32.74 -2.66
C ILE A 373 5.87 34.21 -2.39
N TYR A 374 6.87 34.46 -1.55
CA TYR A 374 7.30 35.80 -1.21
C TYR A 374 8.80 35.96 -1.48
N SER A 375 9.13 36.99 -2.26
CA SER A 375 10.49 37.46 -2.48
C SER A 375 10.68 38.84 -1.84
N PRO A 376 11.78 39.12 -1.14
CA PRO A 376 12.04 40.43 -0.54
C PRO A 376 12.05 41.56 -1.58
N LYS A 377 11.33 42.65 -1.31
CA LYS A 377 11.28 43.86 -2.15
C LYS A 377 11.69 45.10 -1.34
N LEU A 378 12.20 46.12 -2.04
CA LEU A 378 12.57 47.39 -1.40
C LEU A 378 11.33 48.02 -0.75
N GLY A 379 11.43 48.42 0.53
CA GLY A 379 10.33 49.08 1.25
C GLY A 379 9.19 48.15 1.70
N SER A 380 9.30 46.83 1.48
CA SER A 380 8.31 45.85 1.94
C SER A 380 8.64 45.32 3.34
N ASP A 381 7.62 44.90 4.08
CA ASP A 381 7.74 44.22 5.39
C ASP A 381 7.36 42.73 5.25
N PRO A 382 8.35 41.82 5.12
CA PRO A 382 8.09 40.38 5.02
C PRO A 382 7.34 39.80 6.21
N ALA A 383 7.53 40.35 7.41
CA ALA A 383 6.92 39.87 8.64
C ALA A 383 5.45 40.30 8.74
N ALA A 384 5.11 41.49 8.24
CA ALA A 384 3.70 41.92 8.14
C ALA A 384 2.90 41.00 7.20
N VAL A 385 3.44 40.69 6.02
CA VAL A 385 2.79 39.76 5.07
C VAL A 385 2.66 38.36 5.68
N ALA A 386 3.73 37.87 6.33
CA ALA A 386 3.71 36.57 7.01
C ALA A 386 2.64 36.50 8.11
N ARG A 387 2.48 37.54 8.94
CA ARG A 387 1.43 37.62 9.96
C ARG A 387 0.04 37.56 9.36
N ALA A 388 -0.20 38.32 8.30
CA ALA A 388 -1.50 38.38 7.64
C ALA A 388 -1.88 37.03 7.00
N VAL A 389 -0.96 36.42 6.26
CA VAL A 389 -1.16 35.08 5.65
C VAL A 389 -1.34 34.00 6.73
N SER A 390 -0.55 34.05 7.81
CA SER A 390 -0.63 33.07 8.90
C SER A 390 -1.94 33.16 9.68
N ALA A 391 -2.50 34.36 9.85
CA ALA A 391 -3.77 34.58 10.54
C ALA A 391 -4.96 33.90 9.81
N LEU A 392 -4.85 33.67 8.51
CA LEU A 392 -5.89 33.00 7.72
C LEU A 392 -5.93 31.48 7.95
N ASN A 393 -4.81 30.87 8.35
CA ASN A 393 -4.64 29.41 8.38
C ASN A 393 -5.78 28.67 9.11
N ALA A 394 -6.20 29.18 10.28
CA ALA A 394 -7.24 28.54 11.11
C ALA A 394 -8.63 28.50 10.44
N GLY A 395 -8.92 29.41 9.50
CA GLY A 395 -10.21 29.51 8.81
C GLY A 395 -10.24 28.88 7.42
N LEU A 396 -9.10 28.38 6.92
CA LEU A 396 -9.01 27.83 5.56
C LEU A 396 -9.45 26.37 5.51
N GLY A 397 -10.35 26.05 4.59
CA GLY A 397 -10.75 24.66 4.28
C GLY A 397 -9.73 23.89 3.43
N LYS A 398 -8.67 24.57 2.94
CA LYS A 398 -7.69 24.04 1.98
C LYS A 398 -6.26 24.22 2.50
N PRO A 399 -5.31 23.35 2.10
CA PRO A 399 -3.90 23.48 2.48
C PRO A 399 -3.29 24.80 2.01
N LEU A 400 -2.72 25.56 2.94
CA LEU A 400 -1.94 26.76 2.69
C LEU A 400 -0.46 26.47 2.92
N LEU A 401 0.35 26.52 1.86
CA LEU A 401 1.80 26.37 1.89
C LEU A 401 2.47 27.72 1.60
N THR A 402 3.68 27.91 2.11
CA THR A 402 4.39 29.18 1.98
C THR A 402 5.84 28.97 1.54
N CYS A 403 6.35 29.83 0.67
CA CYS A 403 7.75 29.87 0.25
C CYS A 403 8.30 31.29 0.44
N TRP A 404 9.04 31.50 1.52
CA TRP A 404 9.69 32.79 1.81
C TRP A 404 11.15 32.69 1.38
N MET A 405 11.45 33.26 0.22
CA MET A 405 12.75 33.20 -0.43
C MET A 405 13.75 34.17 0.20
N GLY A 406 15.02 33.79 0.20
CA GLY A 406 16.10 34.52 0.87
C GLY A 406 16.41 33.96 2.26
N ASP A 407 17.37 34.56 2.98
CA ASP A 407 17.79 34.07 4.31
C ASP A 407 17.52 35.10 5.41
N ARG A 408 18.43 36.07 5.59
CA ARG A 408 18.41 37.01 6.72
C ARG A 408 17.13 37.84 6.85
N GLN A 409 16.63 38.43 5.76
CA GLN A 409 15.50 39.37 5.80
C GLN A 409 14.14 38.70 6.07
N VAL A 410 14.04 37.39 5.81
CA VAL A 410 12.79 36.62 5.93
C VAL A 410 12.84 35.60 7.07
N ALA A 411 13.91 35.61 7.87
CA ALA A 411 14.10 34.65 8.96
C ALA A 411 13.00 34.77 10.02
N GLU A 412 12.70 36.00 10.46
CA GLU A 412 11.61 36.28 11.41
C GLU A 412 10.25 35.87 10.83
N ALA A 413 9.98 36.24 9.57
CA ALA A 413 8.76 35.87 8.87
C ALA A 413 8.53 34.35 8.85
N ARG A 414 9.57 33.54 8.58
CA ARG A 414 9.47 32.06 8.63
C ARG A 414 9.24 31.53 10.04
N GLN A 415 9.81 32.14 11.07
CA GLN A 415 9.55 31.75 12.46
C GLN A 415 8.09 31.99 12.83
N LEU A 416 7.52 33.14 12.43
CA LEU A 416 6.11 33.46 12.65
C LEU A 416 5.18 32.46 11.95
N ILE A 417 5.49 32.12 10.69
CA ILE A 417 4.71 31.14 9.90
C ILE A 417 4.78 29.74 10.54
N ASN A 418 5.97 29.29 10.97
CA ASN A 418 6.13 28.01 11.66
C ASN A 418 5.35 27.97 12.98
N ALA A 419 5.38 29.06 13.75
CA ALA A 419 4.63 29.17 15.01
C ALA A 419 3.11 29.11 14.79
N ALA A 420 2.63 29.54 13.63
CA ALA A 420 1.23 29.44 13.21
C ALA A 420 0.84 28.06 12.65
N GLY A 421 1.78 27.10 12.60
CA GLY A 421 1.55 25.75 12.11
C GLY A 421 1.44 25.63 10.59
N VAL A 422 1.86 26.64 9.83
CA VAL A 422 1.84 26.64 8.36
C VAL A 422 3.17 26.09 7.83
N ALA A 423 3.13 25.16 6.87
CA ALA A 423 4.33 24.62 6.27
C ALA A 423 5.05 25.69 5.44
N THR A 424 6.28 26.01 5.84
CA THR A 424 7.12 27.02 5.19
C THR A 424 8.41 26.47 4.60
N PHE A 425 8.72 26.95 3.42
CA PHE A 425 9.81 26.51 2.55
C PHE A 425 10.69 27.68 2.13
N ARG A 426 11.90 27.35 1.68
CA ARG A 426 12.89 28.33 1.19
C ARG A 426 12.91 28.42 -0.34
N THR A 427 12.41 27.39 -1.03
CA THR A 427 12.39 27.31 -2.49
C THR A 427 11.02 26.85 -3.00
N PRO A 428 10.58 27.31 -4.19
CA PRO A 428 9.30 26.89 -4.77
C PRO A 428 9.18 25.38 -4.96
N GLU A 429 10.24 24.72 -5.43
CA GLU A 429 10.28 23.28 -5.71
C GLU A 429 10.01 22.46 -4.45
N ALA A 430 10.62 22.84 -3.31
CA ALA A 430 10.39 22.15 -2.04
C ALA A 430 8.95 22.31 -1.53
N ALA A 431 8.32 23.46 -1.80
CA ALA A 431 6.94 23.72 -1.43
C ALA A 431 5.96 22.93 -2.32
N VAL A 432 6.22 22.90 -3.63
CA VAL A 432 5.44 22.11 -4.59
C VAL A 432 5.62 20.61 -4.34
N ASP A 433 6.82 20.13 -3.98
CA ASP A 433 7.06 18.76 -3.50
C ASP A 433 6.20 18.45 -2.26
N GLY A 434 6.14 19.40 -1.30
CA GLY A 434 5.27 19.30 -0.13
C GLY A 434 3.80 19.11 -0.50
N PHE A 435 3.30 19.92 -1.43
CA PHE A 435 1.92 19.80 -1.93
C PHE A 435 1.68 18.50 -2.73
N SER A 436 2.66 18.08 -3.55
CA SER A 436 2.60 16.83 -4.31
C SER A 436 2.39 15.62 -3.41
N ASN A 437 3.02 15.61 -2.22
CA ASN A 437 2.79 14.55 -1.23
C ASN A 437 1.35 14.54 -0.70
N ILE A 438 0.74 15.71 -0.48
CA ILE A 438 -0.67 15.83 -0.04
C ILE A 438 -1.62 15.32 -1.13
N ALA A 439 -1.39 15.74 -2.38
CA ALA A 439 -2.19 15.30 -3.53
C ALA A 439 -2.04 13.80 -3.81
N SER A 440 -0.80 13.28 -3.71
CA SER A 440 -0.51 11.84 -3.85
C SER A 440 -1.19 11.03 -2.76
N PHE A 441 -1.20 11.52 -1.51
CA PHE A 441 -1.91 10.86 -0.42
C PHE A 441 -3.41 10.75 -0.74
N TYR A 442 -4.06 11.84 -1.15
CA TYR A 442 -5.46 11.82 -1.56
C TYR A 442 -5.75 10.80 -2.67
N GLN A 443 -4.90 10.78 -3.70
CA GLN A 443 -5.02 9.83 -4.79
C GLN A 443 -4.83 8.38 -4.33
N ASN A 444 -3.86 8.11 -3.45
CA ASN A 444 -3.58 6.77 -2.95
C ASN A 444 -4.68 6.29 -1.99
N GLN A 445 -5.35 7.18 -1.25
CA GLN A 445 -6.55 6.83 -0.48
C GLN A 445 -7.68 6.34 -1.40
N GLN A 446 -7.89 6.97 -2.56
CA GLN A 446 -8.87 6.46 -3.53
C GLN A 446 -8.51 5.04 -4.01
N LEU A 447 -7.22 4.74 -4.23
CA LEU A 447 -6.73 3.42 -4.60
C LEU A 447 -6.89 2.39 -3.48
N LEU A 448 -6.65 2.80 -2.24
CA LEU A 448 -6.81 2.00 -1.04
C LEU A 448 -8.25 1.49 -0.92
N HIS A 449 -9.23 2.37 -1.16
CA HIS A 449 -10.66 2.03 -1.11
C HIS A 449 -11.15 1.15 -2.27
N GLN A 450 -10.33 0.98 -3.32
CA GLN A 450 -10.69 0.08 -4.41
C GLN A 450 -10.62 -1.37 -3.97
N THR A 451 -11.81 -1.97 -3.87
CA THR A 451 -11.95 -3.40 -3.68
C THR A 451 -11.90 -4.08 -5.04
N PRO A 452 -11.09 -5.14 -5.19
CA PRO A 452 -11.16 -5.98 -6.36
C PRO A 452 -12.55 -6.59 -6.43
N PRO A 453 -13.32 -6.41 -7.51
CA PRO A 453 -14.67 -6.96 -7.60
C PRO A 453 -14.61 -8.49 -7.47
N PRO A 454 -15.65 -9.12 -6.91
CA PRO A 454 -15.80 -10.57 -6.83
C PRO A 454 -15.95 -11.13 -8.24
N LEU A 455 -14.84 -11.45 -8.89
CA LEU A 455 -14.78 -11.95 -10.26
C LEU A 455 -15.30 -10.93 -11.27
N SER A 456 -14.69 -10.92 -12.44
CA SER A 456 -15.12 -10.04 -13.51
C SER A 456 -16.56 -10.38 -13.90
N GLN A 457 -17.42 -9.40 -14.23
CA GLN A 457 -18.72 -9.69 -14.89
C GLN A 457 -18.55 -10.35 -16.28
N LEU A 458 -17.31 -10.57 -16.68
CA LEU A 458 -16.93 -11.21 -17.92
C LEU A 458 -17.15 -12.73 -17.84
N ALA A 459 -17.25 -13.38 -19.01
CA ALA A 459 -17.46 -14.82 -19.12
C ALA A 459 -16.39 -15.61 -18.33
N GLN A 460 -16.79 -16.69 -17.65
CA GLN A 460 -15.87 -17.54 -16.88
C GLN A 460 -14.72 -18.08 -17.76
N PRO A 461 -13.46 -18.02 -17.29
CA PRO A 461 -12.33 -18.60 -18.01
C PRO A 461 -12.34 -20.14 -17.96
N ASP A 462 -11.69 -20.79 -18.93
CA ASP A 462 -11.44 -22.24 -18.95
C ASP A 462 -10.20 -22.58 -18.10
N LEU A 463 -10.40 -22.61 -16.77
CA LEU A 463 -9.33 -22.88 -15.82
C LEU A 463 -8.78 -24.30 -15.92
N ASP A 464 -9.65 -25.28 -16.20
CA ASP A 464 -9.25 -26.69 -16.31
C ASP A 464 -8.37 -26.89 -17.55
N GLY A 465 -8.75 -26.33 -18.70
CA GLY A 465 -7.94 -26.35 -19.91
C GLY A 465 -6.59 -25.64 -19.73
N ALA A 466 -6.58 -24.49 -19.06
CA ALA A 466 -5.35 -23.75 -18.75
C ALA A 466 -4.39 -24.55 -17.85
N ARG A 467 -4.91 -25.19 -16.80
CA ARG A 467 -4.11 -26.02 -15.87
C ARG A 467 -3.53 -27.24 -16.56
N LEU A 468 -4.34 -27.96 -17.34
CA LEU A 468 -3.88 -29.12 -18.11
C LEU A 468 -2.76 -28.77 -19.10
N LEU A 469 -2.85 -27.60 -19.76
CA LEU A 469 -1.80 -27.11 -20.64
C LEU A 469 -0.50 -26.86 -19.88
N ILE A 470 -0.56 -26.16 -18.75
CA ILE A 470 0.61 -25.87 -17.90
C ILE A 470 1.24 -27.16 -17.38
N GLU A 471 0.43 -28.09 -16.88
CA GLU A 471 0.89 -29.39 -16.38
C GLU A 471 1.59 -30.20 -17.48
N GLY A 472 1.06 -30.20 -18.71
CA GLY A 472 1.68 -30.86 -19.85
C GLY A 472 3.06 -30.28 -20.18
N VAL A 473 3.19 -28.96 -20.22
CA VAL A 473 4.47 -28.28 -20.47
C VAL A 473 5.50 -28.57 -19.38
N LEU A 474 5.09 -28.53 -18.10
CA LEU A 474 5.96 -28.84 -16.97
C LEU A 474 6.37 -30.31 -16.93
N ALA A 475 5.49 -31.24 -17.32
CA ALA A 475 5.80 -32.66 -17.43
C ALA A 475 6.89 -32.95 -18.47
N GLU A 476 6.95 -32.15 -19.54
CA GLU A 476 8.03 -32.17 -20.53
C GLU A 476 9.32 -31.47 -20.07
N ARG A 477 9.37 -31.00 -18.81
CA ARG A 477 10.47 -30.21 -18.22
C ARG A 477 10.76 -28.91 -18.98
N ARG A 478 9.75 -28.38 -19.67
CA ARG A 478 9.82 -27.06 -20.31
C ARG A 478 9.25 -26.01 -19.36
N LYS A 479 9.81 -24.80 -19.45
CA LYS A 479 9.33 -23.62 -18.71
C LYS A 479 8.80 -22.52 -19.62
N VAL A 480 9.05 -22.62 -20.92
CA VAL A 480 8.63 -21.64 -21.92
C VAL A 480 7.59 -22.30 -22.81
N LEU A 481 6.45 -21.63 -22.97
CA LEU A 481 5.38 -22.06 -23.86
C LEU A 481 5.75 -21.72 -25.31
N THR A 482 5.36 -22.57 -26.23
CA THR A 482 5.38 -22.27 -27.68
C THR A 482 4.38 -21.16 -28.03
N GLU A 483 4.43 -20.66 -29.27
CA GLU A 483 3.48 -19.65 -29.75
C GLU A 483 2.03 -20.14 -29.65
N MET A 484 1.79 -21.40 -30.06
CA MET A 484 0.46 -22.00 -30.02
C MET A 484 -0.03 -22.20 -28.58
N GLU A 485 0.83 -22.72 -27.71
CA GLU A 485 0.51 -22.92 -26.28
C GLU A 485 0.22 -21.56 -25.60
N SER A 486 1.03 -20.53 -25.86
CA SER A 486 0.83 -19.19 -25.30
C SER A 486 -0.50 -18.60 -25.74
N LYS A 487 -0.85 -18.72 -27.03
CA LYS A 487 -2.14 -18.25 -27.56
C LYS A 487 -3.33 -19.06 -27.05
N ALA A 488 -3.19 -20.38 -26.92
CA ALA A 488 -4.23 -21.22 -26.33
C ALA A 488 -4.50 -20.83 -24.87
N LEU A 489 -3.44 -20.54 -24.10
CA LEU A 489 -3.58 -20.06 -22.73
C LEU A 489 -4.27 -18.69 -22.67
N LEU A 490 -3.89 -17.74 -23.52
CA LEU A 490 -4.59 -16.45 -23.63
C LEU A 490 -6.08 -16.63 -24.00
N ALA A 491 -6.39 -17.51 -24.95
CA ALA A 491 -7.75 -17.78 -25.38
C ALA A 491 -8.61 -18.40 -24.27
N ALA A 492 -8.03 -19.22 -23.38
CA ALA A 492 -8.73 -19.78 -22.21
C ALA A 492 -9.25 -18.69 -21.25
N PHE A 493 -8.60 -17.53 -21.22
CA PHE A 493 -9.02 -16.33 -20.48
C PHE A 493 -9.77 -15.31 -21.33
N HIS A 494 -10.26 -15.71 -22.52
CA HIS A 494 -10.99 -14.85 -23.46
C HIS A 494 -10.20 -13.62 -23.93
N ILE A 495 -8.87 -13.71 -23.96
CA ILE A 495 -8.02 -12.64 -24.52
C ILE A 495 -8.02 -12.78 -26.05
N PRO A 496 -8.43 -11.76 -26.82
CA PRO A 496 -8.43 -11.83 -28.28
C PRO A 496 -7.02 -12.02 -28.85
N ILE A 497 -6.84 -13.06 -29.66
CA ILE A 497 -5.57 -13.45 -30.28
C ILE A 497 -5.67 -13.47 -31.82
N THR A 498 -4.54 -13.27 -32.51
CA THR A 498 -4.49 -13.51 -33.96
C THR A 498 -4.69 -15.00 -34.28
N GLN A 499 -5.51 -15.28 -35.29
CA GLN A 499 -5.66 -16.64 -35.83
C GLN A 499 -4.31 -17.15 -36.33
N THR A 500 -3.86 -18.23 -35.71
CA THR A 500 -2.51 -18.78 -35.86
C THR A 500 -2.62 -20.26 -36.16
N ILE A 501 -2.04 -20.68 -37.27
CA ILE A 501 -2.07 -22.08 -37.70
C ILE A 501 -0.65 -22.55 -37.98
N LEU A 502 -0.26 -23.70 -37.42
CA LEU A 502 1.03 -24.32 -37.66
C LEU A 502 1.04 -25.01 -39.04
N ALA A 503 2.06 -24.70 -39.84
CA ALA A 503 2.37 -25.38 -41.08
C ALA A 503 3.73 -26.09 -40.97
N ARG A 504 3.76 -27.38 -41.30
CA ARG A 504 4.95 -28.23 -41.25
C ARG A 504 5.69 -28.29 -42.58
N SER A 505 5.10 -27.76 -43.64
CA SER A 505 5.69 -27.67 -44.97
C SER A 505 5.34 -26.37 -45.68
N ALA A 506 6.11 -25.99 -46.70
CA ALA A 506 5.82 -24.83 -47.53
C ALA A 506 4.44 -24.96 -48.23
N ALA A 507 4.05 -26.17 -48.63
CA ALA A 507 2.75 -26.44 -49.26
C ALA A 507 1.60 -26.20 -48.27
N GLU A 508 1.72 -26.68 -47.04
CA GLU A 508 0.76 -26.39 -45.97
C GLU A 508 0.71 -24.89 -45.68
N ALA A 509 1.86 -24.22 -45.59
CA ALA A 509 1.92 -22.79 -45.30
C ALA A 509 1.19 -21.95 -46.37
N MET A 510 1.33 -22.32 -47.65
CA MET A 510 0.59 -21.69 -48.76
C MET A 510 -0.92 -21.90 -48.66
N LEU A 511 -1.35 -23.13 -48.35
CA LEU A 511 -2.76 -23.48 -48.23
C LEU A 511 -3.41 -22.73 -47.08
N VAL A 512 -2.76 -22.73 -45.92
CA VAL A 512 -3.18 -21.98 -44.73
C VAL A 512 -3.22 -20.48 -45.00
N ALA A 513 -2.20 -19.92 -45.66
CA ALA A 513 -2.17 -18.50 -46.01
C ALA A 513 -3.33 -18.10 -46.95
N SER A 514 -3.68 -18.98 -47.90
CA SER A 514 -4.80 -18.75 -48.81
C SER A 514 -6.15 -18.78 -48.10
N GLN A 515 -6.29 -19.61 -47.05
CA GLN A 515 -7.49 -19.67 -46.22
C GLN A 515 -7.63 -18.46 -45.28
N LEU A 516 -6.52 -18.03 -44.66
CA LEU A 516 -6.52 -16.88 -43.74
C LEU A 516 -6.65 -15.52 -44.46
N GLY A 517 -6.22 -15.46 -45.72
CA GLY A 517 -6.22 -14.25 -46.54
C GLY A 517 -4.99 -13.36 -46.32
N TYR A 518 -4.55 -12.68 -47.40
CA TYR A 518 -3.36 -11.84 -47.43
C TYR A 518 -3.62 -10.40 -46.95
N PRO A 519 -2.61 -9.67 -46.42
CA PRO A 519 -1.25 -10.12 -46.14
C PRO A 519 -1.14 -11.05 -44.92
N VAL A 520 -0.20 -11.99 -44.97
CA VAL A 520 0.13 -12.89 -43.85
C VAL A 520 1.57 -12.67 -43.35
N ALA A 521 1.80 -13.08 -42.11
CA ALA A 521 3.10 -13.20 -41.49
C ALA A 521 3.44 -14.69 -41.31
N LEU A 522 4.72 -15.02 -41.48
CA LEU A 522 5.28 -16.33 -41.22
C LEU A 522 6.25 -16.22 -40.04
N LYS A 523 6.06 -17.03 -39.00
CA LYS A 523 6.93 -17.05 -37.80
C LYS A 523 7.38 -18.46 -37.49
N ILE A 524 8.66 -18.66 -37.19
CA ILE A 524 9.21 -19.97 -36.81
C ILE A 524 8.53 -20.49 -35.53
N ASP A 525 8.22 -21.80 -35.51
CA ASP A 525 7.74 -22.49 -34.31
C ASP A 525 8.78 -23.53 -33.87
N SER A 526 9.40 -23.27 -32.72
CA SER A 526 10.43 -24.13 -32.15
C SER A 526 10.50 -23.92 -30.63
N PRO A 527 10.50 -24.99 -29.82
CA PRO A 527 10.70 -24.88 -28.37
C PRO A 527 12.12 -24.44 -27.98
N ASP A 528 13.10 -24.59 -28.89
CA ASP A 528 14.51 -24.33 -28.61
C ASP A 528 14.95 -22.91 -29.04
N ILE A 529 14.09 -22.20 -29.78
CA ILE A 529 14.34 -20.84 -30.28
C ILE A 529 13.50 -19.84 -29.49
N ALA A 530 14.13 -19.19 -28.50
CA ALA A 530 13.47 -18.17 -27.67
C ALA A 530 13.23 -16.84 -28.41
N HIS A 531 14.22 -16.37 -29.17
CA HIS A 531 14.15 -15.10 -29.90
C HIS A 531 14.08 -15.33 -31.41
N LYS A 532 12.86 -15.29 -31.94
CA LYS A 532 12.57 -15.58 -33.35
C LYS A 532 13.33 -14.63 -34.29
N SER A 533 13.46 -13.35 -33.93
CA SER A 533 14.14 -12.34 -34.76
C SER A 533 15.64 -12.59 -34.91
N ASP A 534 16.30 -13.14 -33.89
CA ASP A 534 17.76 -13.39 -33.88
C ASP A 534 18.17 -14.44 -34.90
N VAL A 535 17.25 -15.33 -35.25
CA VAL A 535 17.43 -16.38 -36.27
C VAL A 535 16.74 -16.04 -37.60
N GLN A 536 16.32 -14.79 -37.79
CA GLN A 536 15.49 -14.35 -38.93
C GLN A 536 14.21 -15.20 -39.10
N GLY A 537 13.67 -15.69 -37.99
CA GLY A 537 12.49 -16.53 -37.90
C GLY A 537 11.17 -15.78 -37.99
N VAL A 538 11.15 -14.54 -38.50
CA VAL A 538 9.94 -13.73 -38.69
C VAL A 538 10.00 -13.07 -40.07
N VAL A 539 9.01 -13.35 -40.91
CA VAL A 539 8.81 -12.69 -42.21
C VAL A 539 7.41 -12.10 -42.26
N LEU A 540 7.31 -10.80 -42.49
CA LEU A 540 6.06 -10.03 -42.50
C LEU A 540 5.67 -9.64 -43.92
N ASN A 541 4.44 -9.16 -44.10
CA ASN A 541 3.91 -8.60 -45.35
C ASN A 541 3.96 -9.54 -46.56
N LEU A 542 3.67 -10.83 -46.36
CA LEU A 542 3.57 -11.79 -47.46
C LEU A 542 2.24 -11.61 -48.17
N LEU A 543 2.29 -11.13 -49.42
CA LEU A 543 1.11 -10.69 -50.19
C LEU A 543 0.46 -11.78 -51.04
N ASN A 544 1.13 -12.92 -51.24
CA ASN A 544 0.64 -14.00 -52.09
C ASN A 544 1.30 -15.35 -51.74
N ALA A 545 0.77 -16.44 -52.31
CA ALA A 545 1.22 -17.80 -52.02
C ALA A 545 2.68 -18.07 -52.43
N ALA A 546 3.15 -17.48 -53.54
CA ALA A 546 4.53 -17.66 -54.00
C ALA A 546 5.52 -17.06 -52.98
N ALA A 547 5.24 -15.85 -52.50
CA ALA A 547 6.04 -15.20 -51.47
C ALA A 547 6.08 -16.03 -50.16
N VAL A 548 4.97 -16.66 -49.78
CA VAL A 548 4.91 -17.54 -48.59
C VAL A 548 5.80 -18.78 -48.75
N ARG A 549 5.75 -19.43 -49.92
CA ARG A 549 6.58 -20.60 -50.21
C ARG A 549 8.06 -20.27 -50.11
N ASP A 550 8.47 -19.19 -50.76
CA ASP A 550 9.88 -18.79 -50.85
C ASP A 550 10.38 -18.38 -49.46
N ALA A 551 9.61 -17.55 -48.74
CA ALA A 551 9.90 -17.15 -47.37
C ALA A 551 10.00 -18.35 -46.40
N TYR A 552 9.14 -19.37 -46.54
CA TYR A 552 9.22 -20.59 -45.72
C TYR A 552 10.52 -21.35 -45.97
N GLY A 553 10.90 -21.53 -47.24
CA GLY A 553 12.14 -22.21 -47.61
C GLY A 553 13.37 -21.49 -47.05
N ASP A 554 13.44 -20.18 -47.26
CA ASP A 554 14.56 -19.33 -46.84
C ASP A 554 14.69 -19.27 -45.31
N MET A 555 13.56 -19.14 -44.60
CA MET A 555 13.53 -19.14 -43.14
C MET A 555 14.04 -20.47 -42.58
N MET A 556 13.54 -21.61 -43.08
CA MET A 556 13.94 -22.93 -42.61
C MET A 556 15.42 -23.21 -42.86
N ALA A 557 15.95 -22.80 -44.01
CA ALA A 557 17.37 -22.93 -44.33
C ALA A 557 18.23 -22.05 -43.40
N THR A 558 17.80 -20.82 -43.13
CA THR A 558 18.52 -19.88 -42.28
C THR A 558 18.55 -20.33 -40.83
N VAL A 559 17.40 -20.74 -40.29
CA VAL A 559 17.28 -21.21 -38.90
C VAL A 559 18.15 -22.46 -38.69
N ARG A 560 18.10 -23.46 -39.59
CA ARG A 560 18.96 -24.65 -39.49
C ARG A 560 20.45 -24.35 -39.58
N ARG A 561 20.83 -23.29 -40.30
CA ARG A 561 22.22 -22.85 -40.40
C ARG A 561 22.69 -22.16 -39.11
N LEU A 562 21.84 -21.32 -38.51
CA LEU A 562 22.17 -20.55 -37.31
C LEU A 562 22.08 -21.41 -36.04
N GLN A 563 21.12 -22.35 -35.98
CA GLN A 563 20.94 -23.29 -34.87
C GLN A 563 20.65 -24.71 -35.39
N PRO A 564 21.70 -25.51 -35.67
CA PRO A 564 21.58 -26.85 -36.24
C PRO A 564 20.89 -27.86 -35.33
N GLU A 565 21.06 -27.71 -34.01
CA GLU A 565 20.55 -28.62 -32.99
C GLU A 565 19.12 -28.26 -32.52
N ALA A 566 18.55 -27.15 -33.01
CA ALA A 566 17.22 -26.72 -32.60
C ALA A 566 16.13 -27.63 -33.18
N ARG A 567 15.21 -28.10 -32.33
CA ARG A 567 14.01 -28.82 -32.76
C ARG A 567 13.04 -27.83 -33.38
N ILE A 568 12.69 -28.01 -34.65
CA ILE A 568 11.79 -27.13 -35.39
C ILE A 568 10.50 -27.89 -35.68
N ASN A 569 9.37 -27.40 -35.16
CA ASN A 569 8.05 -27.99 -35.40
C ASN A 569 7.50 -27.60 -36.78
N GLY A 570 7.88 -26.42 -37.27
CA GLY A 570 7.40 -25.83 -38.52
C GLY A 570 7.42 -24.31 -38.44
N ALA A 571 6.52 -23.66 -39.19
CA ALA A 571 6.27 -22.22 -39.07
C ALA A 571 4.78 -21.97 -38.88
N THR A 572 4.45 -21.01 -38.02
CA THR A 572 3.08 -20.51 -37.90
C THR A 572 2.78 -19.48 -38.98
N VAL A 573 1.61 -19.61 -39.58
CA VAL A 573 1.05 -18.63 -40.52
C VAL A 573 -0.02 -17.86 -39.77
N GLN A 574 0.08 -16.53 -39.84
CA GLN A 574 -0.82 -15.62 -39.13
C GLN A 574 -1.31 -14.54 -40.10
N ARG A 575 -2.59 -14.19 -40.05
CA ARG A 575 -3.07 -12.99 -40.77
C ARG A 575 -2.45 -11.76 -40.12
N MET A 576 -1.94 -10.83 -40.92
CA MET A 576 -1.41 -9.60 -40.36
C MET A 576 -2.51 -8.77 -39.73
N ALA A 577 -2.34 -8.46 -38.45
CA ALA A 577 -3.12 -7.48 -37.73
C ALA A 577 -2.42 -6.13 -37.86
N GLY A 578 -3.10 -5.14 -38.43
CA GLY A 578 -2.51 -3.84 -38.69
C GLY A 578 -3.41 -3.04 -39.62
N LYS A 579 -4.42 -2.39 -39.04
CA LYS A 579 -5.11 -1.31 -39.77
C LYS A 579 -4.18 -0.10 -39.79
N ARG A 580 -4.34 0.76 -40.80
CA ARG A 580 -3.59 2.02 -40.97
C ARG A 580 -3.58 2.92 -39.72
N ASN A 581 -4.51 2.69 -38.78
CA ASN A 581 -4.73 3.48 -37.56
C ASN A 581 -4.43 2.73 -36.25
N GLY A 582 -3.93 1.48 -36.27
CA GLY A 582 -3.69 0.70 -35.05
C GLY A 582 -2.62 1.31 -34.14
N ARG A 583 -2.84 1.28 -32.83
CA ARG A 583 -1.86 1.65 -31.79
C ARG A 583 -1.18 0.40 -31.26
N GLU A 584 0.14 0.41 -31.22
CA GLU A 584 0.95 -0.65 -30.61
C GLU A 584 1.14 -0.36 -29.12
N LEU A 585 0.61 -1.25 -28.30
CA LEU A 585 0.70 -1.24 -26.85
C LEU A 585 1.37 -2.52 -26.36
N TYR A 586 1.69 -2.53 -25.08
CA TYR A 586 2.31 -3.66 -24.40
C TYR A 586 1.56 -3.96 -23.11
N ILE A 587 1.32 -5.25 -22.87
CA ILE A 587 0.93 -5.77 -21.55
C ILE A 587 1.93 -6.84 -21.17
N GLY A 588 2.52 -6.69 -20.00
CA GLY A 588 3.47 -7.65 -19.46
C GLY A 588 3.14 -8.08 -18.04
N VAL A 589 3.64 -9.24 -17.63
CA VAL A 589 3.60 -9.76 -16.27
C VAL A 589 5.01 -10.17 -15.88
N VAL A 590 5.42 -9.77 -14.69
CA VAL A 590 6.67 -10.21 -14.06
C VAL A 590 6.40 -10.61 -12.63
N THR A 591 7.02 -11.68 -12.15
CA THR A 591 6.94 -12.10 -10.75
C THR A 591 8.14 -11.57 -9.97
N ASP A 592 7.91 -10.57 -9.12
CA ASP A 592 8.88 -10.07 -8.15
C ASP A 592 9.01 -11.07 -6.98
N ARG A 593 10.23 -11.17 -6.43
CA ARG A 593 10.52 -12.14 -5.35
C ARG A 593 9.82 -11.80 -4.03
N LEU A 594 9.60 -10.52 -3.75
CA LEU A 594 8.98 -10.04 -2.52
C LEU A 594 7.47 -9.83 -2.69
N PHE A 595 7.07 -9.19 -3.79
CA PHE A 595 5.68 -8.77 -3.99
C PHE A 595 4.84 -9.72 -4.87
N GLY A 596 5.45 -10.77 -5.41
CA GLY A 596 4.76 -11.68 -6.33
C GLY A 596 4.52 -11.02 -7.69
N PRO A 597 3.45 -11.42 -8.41
CA PRO A 597 3.25 -10.97 -9.77
C PRO A 597 2.84 -9.50 -9.84
N ALA A 598 3.31 -8.82 -10.89
CA ALA A 598 3.00 -7.43 -11.19
C ALA A 598 2.70 -7.27 -12.69
N ILE A 599 1.72 -6.44 -13.01
CA ILE A 599 1.26 -6.19 -14.38
C ILE A 599 1.83 -4.86 -14.85
N SER A 600 2.51 -4.89 -16.00
CA SER A 600 3.01 -3.71 -16.68
C SER A 600 2.18 -3.37 -17.91
N PHE A 601 1.93 -2.09 -18.14
CA PHE A 601 1.28 -1.56 -19.33
C PHE A 601 2.12 -0.41 -19.91
N GLY A 602 2.19 -0.29 -21.24
CA GLY A 602 3.03 0.71 -21.89
C GLY A 602 2.90 0.79 -23.40
N ALA A 603 3.76 1.61 -24.00
CA ALA A 603 3.96 1.64 -25.45
C ALA A 603 4.53 0.30 -25.95
N GLY A 604 3.94 -0.26 -27.01
CA GLY A 604 4.37 -1.53 -27.59
C GLY A 604 5.34 -1.38 -28.75
N GLY A 605 5.66 -2.52 -29.36
CA GLY A 605 6.53 -2.61 -30.53
C GLY A 605 8.01 -2.79 -30.17
N THR A 606 8.88 -2.54 -31.15
CA THR A 606 10.33 -2.82 -31.04
C THR A 606 11.11 -1.80 -30.23
N MET A 607 10.51 -0.63 -29.95
CA MET A 607 11.20 0.51 -29.33
C MET A 607 10.92 0.65 -27.83
N ILE A 608 10.20 -0.31 -27.23
CA ILE A 608 9.75 -0.26 -25.84
C ILE A 608 10.89 -0.04 -24.84
N GLU A 609 12.04 -0.69 -25.04
CA GLU A 609 13.22 -0.57 -24.16
C GLU A 609 13.85 0.83 -24.19
N LEU A 610 13.71 1.55 -25.32
CA LEU A 610 14.31 2.87 -25.51
C LEU A 610 13.37 4.00 -25.03
N ILE A 611 12.06 3.83 -25.18
CA ILE A 611 11.06 4.87 -24.87
C ILE A 611 10.77 4.95 -23.36
N ASP A 612 10.96 3.85 -22.62
CA ASP A 612 10.72 3.71 -21.17
C ASP A 612 9.33 4.20 -20.71
N ASP A 613 8.33 4.10 -21.59
CA ASP A 613 6.95 4.48 -21.32
C ASP A 613 6.15 3.30 -20.79
N ARG A 614 6.31 3.05 -19.49
CA ARG A 614 5.68 1.93 -18.77
C ARG A 614 5.14 2.36 -17.42
N ALA A 615 4.03 1.75 -17.04
CA ALA A 615 3.49 1.81 -15.70
C ALA A 615 3.26 0.39 -15.18
N VAL A 616 3.35 0.22 -13.85
CA VAL A 616 3.19 -1.07 -13.16
C VAL A 616 2.08 -0.96 -12.13
N GLU A 617 1.30 -2.03 -11.99
CA GLU A 617 0.27 -2.21 -10.97
C GLU A 617 0.28 -3.64 -10.43
N LEU A 618 -0.14 -3.82 -9.18
CA LEU A 618 -0.31 -5.15 -8.57
C LEU A 618 -1.71 -5.71 -8.86
N PRO A 619 -1.83 -6.99 -9.25
CA PRO A 619 -3.12 -7.67 -9.26
C PRO A 619 -3.64 -7.86 -7.82
N PRO A 620 -4.94 -8.08 -7.64
CA PRO A 620 -5.99 -8.03 -8.67
C PRO A 620 -6.38 -6.60 -9.11
N LEU A 621 -6.64 -6.41 -10.40
CA LEU A 621 -7.12 -5.17 -10.99
C LEU A 621 -8.65 -5.10 -11.01
N ASN A 622 -9.17 -3.89 -10.84
CA ASN A 622 -10.54 -3.53 -11.17
C ASN A 622 -10.56 -2.46 -12.27
N LEU A 623 -11.74 -2.06 -12.75
CA LEU A 623 -11.86 -1.09 -13.84
C LEU A 623 -11.13 0.22 -13.53
N PHE A 624 -11.29 0.74 -12.32
CA PHE A 624 -10.62 1.97 -11.89
C PHE A 624 -9.09 1.83 -11.88
N LEU A 625 -8.56 0.71 -11.38
CA LEU A 625 -7.12 0.43 -11.37
C LEU A 625 -6.57 0.28 -12.79
N ALA A 626 -7.30 -0.38 -13.69
CA ALA A 626 -6.93 -0.52 -15.09
C ALA A 626 -6.88 0.85 -15.80
N GLN A 627 -7.91 1.69 -15.61
CA GLN A 627 -7.96 3.05 -16.14
C GLN A 627 -6.82 3.92 -15.61
N ARG A 628 -6.49 3.81 -14.32
CA ARG A 628 -5.35 4.55 -13.75
C ARG A 628 -4.01 4.01 -14.21
N LEU A 629 -3.86 2.71 -14.41
CA LEU A 629 -2.67 2.12 -15.01
C LEU A 629 -2.46 2.67 -16.43
N MET A 630 -3.52 2.72 -17.24
CA MET A 630 -3.49 3.31 -18.57
C MET A 630 -3.18 4.81 -18.54
N GLY A 631 -3.79 5.58 -17.64
CA GLY A 631 -3.59 7.03 -17.57
C GLY A 631 -2.18 7.48 -17.16
N ARG A 632 -1.34 6.57 -16.64
CA ARG A 632 0.03 6.87 -16.20
C ARG A 632 1.08 6.80 -17.31
N VAL A 633 0.74 6.22 -18.46
CA VAL A 633 1.67 6.11 -19.60
C VAL A 633 1.44 7.25 -20.58
N ARG A 634 2.51 7.74 -21.22
CA ARG A 634 2.47 8.80 -22.23
C ARG A 634 1.69 8.35 -23.48
N ALA A 635 1.75 7.06 -23.80
CA ALA A 635 0.97 6.43 -24.85
C ALA A 635 -0.54 6.66 -24.70
N ALA A 636 -1.04 6.94 -23.49
CA ALA A 636 -2.44 7.27 -23.22
C ALA A 636 -2.93 8.48 -24.05
N ASN A 637 -2.03 9.43 -24.35
CA ASN A 637 -2.34 10.60 -25.17
C ASN A 637 -2.67 10.25 -26.63
N THR A 638 -2.28 9.05 -27.09
CA THR A 638 -2.54 8.57 -28.45
C THR A 638 -3.83 7.75 -28.58
N LEU A 639 -4.49 7.44 -27.45
CA LEU A 639 -5.72 6.64 -27.40
C LEU A 639 -6.97 7.44 -27.79
N GLY A 640 -6.91 8.77 -27.69
CA GLY A 640 -7.94 9.66 -28.25
C GLY A 640 -7.74 9.88 -29.75
N GLU A 641 -8.42 10.89 -30.29
CA GLU A 641 -8.12 11.36 -31.64
C GLU A 641 -6.66 11.83 -31.71
N TRP A 642 -5.90 11.24 -32.64
CA TRP A 642 -4.49 11.53 -32.77
C TRP A 642 -4.05 11.50 -34.22
N ARG A 643 -3.57 12.65 -34.72
CA ARG A 643 -3.01 12.81 -36.08
C ARG A 643 -3.91 12.23 -37.19
N GLY A 644 -5.22 12.43 -37.08
CA GLY A 644 -6.21 11.99 -38.07
C GLY A 644 -6.67 10.54 -37.94
N ALA A 645 -6.13 9.77 -36.99
CA ALA A 645 -6.68 8.48 -36.62
C ALA A 645 -7.81 8.64 -35.58
N PRO A 646 -8.89 7.85 -35.69
CA PRO A 646 -10.00 7.87 -34.75
C PRO A 646 -9.56 7.43 -33.35
N PRO A 647 -10.37 7.73 -32.30
CA PRO A 647 -10.11 7.21 -30.96
C PRO A 647 -10.21 5.68 -30.96
N VAL A 648 -9.37 5.04 -30.15
CA VAL A 648 -9.41 3.57 -30.00
C VAL A 648 -10.57 3.15 -29.09
N GLN A 649 -10.98 1.88 -29.19
CA GLN A 649 -11.93 1.29 -28.25
C GLN A 649 -11.24 1.06 -26.88
N ARG A 650 -11.34 2.04 -25.99
CA ARG A 650 -10.66 2.02 -24.68
C ARG A 650 -11.12 0.85 -23.80
N GLU A 651 -12.39 0.51 -23.88
CA GLU A 651 -13.01 -0.59 -23.13
C GLU A 651 -12.36 -1.93 -23.46
N ALA A 652 -11.87 -2.12 -24.69
CA ALA A 652 -11.17 -3.35 -25.09
C ALA A 652 -9.82 -3.49 -24.37
N ILE A 653 -9.12 -2.38 -24.12
CA ILE A 653 -7.86 -2.37 -23.36
C ILE A 653 -8.14 -2.69 -21.88
N GLU A 654 -9.17 -2.06 -21.32
CA GLU A 654 -9.60 -2.28 -19.95
C GLU A 654 -9.96 -3.76 -19.72
N GLN A 655 -10.75 -4.36 -20.61
CA GLN A 655 -11.09 -5.78 -20.56
C GLN A 655 -9.86 -6.68 -20.65
N MET A 656 -8.90 -6.39 -21.53
CA MET A 656 -7.66 -7.17 -21.62
C MET A 656 -6.85 -7.11 -20.32
N LEU A 657 -6.70 -5.93 -19.72
CA LEU A 657 -6.00 -5.78 -18.43
C LEU A 657 -6.70 -6.57 -17.31
N LEU A 658 -8.03 -6.56 -17.27
CA LEU A 658 -8.81 -7.35 -16.31
C LEU A 658 -8.62 -8.86 -16.52
N ARG A 659 -8.64 -9.34 -17.77
CA ARG A 659 -8.39 -10.76 -18.09
C ARG A 659 -6.98 -11.20 -17.75
N VAL A 660 -5.99 -10.36 -18.04
CA VAL A 660 -4.61 -10.63 -17.63
C VAL A 660 -4.51 -10.68 -16.10
N SER A 661 -5.19 -9.79 -15.39
CA SER A 661 -5.23 -9.84 -13.93
C SER A 661 -5.89 -11.10 -13.38
N GLU A 662 -7.00 -11.54 -13.96
CA GLU A 662 -7.69 -12.79 -13.60
C GLU A 662 -6.76 -14.00 -13.82
N MET A 663 -6.10 -14.06 -14.98
CA MET A 663 -5.15 -15.11 -15.32
C MET A 663 -3.98 -15.21 -14.34
N VAL A 664 -3.43 -14.08 -13.92
CA VAL A 664 -2.32 -14.04 -12.94
C VAL A 664 -2.78 -14.47 -11.54
N CYS A 665 -4.00 -14.12 -11.14
CA CYS A 665 -4.56 -14.55 -9.85
C CYS A 665 -4.79 -16.06 -9.82
N GLU A 666 -5.31 -16.64 -10.90
CA GLU A 666 -5.71 -18.06 -10.98
C GLU A 666 -4.55 -19.03 -11.29
N LEU A 667 -3.45 -18.52 -11.84
CA LEU A 667 -2.31 -19.34 -12.28
C LEU A 667 -1.02 -18.98 -11.51
N PRO A 668 -0.80 -19.53 -10.30
CA PRO A 668 0.43 -19.29 -9.52
C PRO A 668 1.72 -19.76 -10.21
N GLN A 669 1.60 -20.63 -11.22
CA GLN A 669 2.72 -21.10 -12.05
C GLN A 669 3.19 -20.05 -13.05
N LEU A 670 2.37 -19.05 -13.40
CA LEU A 670 2.70 -18.00 -14.36
C LEU A 670 3.78 -17.08 -13.78
N ARG A 671 4.98 -17.07 -14.39
CA ARG A 671 6.12 -16.27 -13.90
C ARG A 671 6.35 -15.01 -14.71
N GLU A 672 6.31 -15.14 -16.03
CA GLU A 672 6.45 -14.03 -16.95
C GLU A 672 5.42 -14.15 -18.07
N MET A 673 4.93 -13.02 -18.54
CA MET A 673 4.18 -12.93 -19.78
C MET A 673 4.50 -11.62 -20.50
N ASP A 674 4.68 -11.68 -21.81
CA ASP A 674 4.86 -10.51 -22.67
C ASP A 674 3.85 -10.58 -23.83
N ILE A 675 2.86 -9.69 -23.85
CA ILE A 675 1.96 -9.48 -25.00
C ILE A 675 2.52 -8.28 -25.77
N ASN A 676 3.28 -8.54 -26.84
CA ASN A 676 3.94 -7.49 -27.63
C ASN A 676 4.05 -7.86 -29.12
N PRO A 677 3.41 -7.13 -30.05
CA PRO A 677 2.54 -5.99 -29.81
C PRO A 677 1.12 -6.42 -29.45
N LEU A 678 0.50 -5.64 -28.57
CA LEU A 678 -0.94 -5.51 -28.46
C LEU A 678 -1.39 -4.43 -29.44
N ILE A 679 -2.16 -4.77 -30.47
CA ILE A 679 -2.67 -3.77 -31.43
C ILE A 679 -4.10 -3.39 -31.06
N VAL A 680 -4.37 -2.08 -30.97
CA VAL A 680 -5.70 -1.55 -30.63
C VAL A 680 -6.14 -0.51 -31.65
N ASP A 681 -7.39 -0.61 -32.10
CA ASP A 681 -8.01 0.32 -33.02
C ASP A 681 -9.46 0.66 -32.59
N GLU A 682 -10.23 1.34 -33.45
CA GLU A 682 -11.62 1.72 -33.20
C GLU A 682 -12.60 0.52 -33.10
N HIS A 683 -12.13 -0.69 -33.41
CA HIS A 683 -12.93 -1.92 -33.41
C HIS A 683 -12.54 -2.92 -32.32
N GLY A 684 -11.46 -2.67 -31.58
CA GLY A 684 -11.06 -3.51 -30.45
C GLY A 684 -9.55 -3.67 -30.30
N ALA A 685 -9.17 -4.67 -29.49
CA ALA A 685 -7.80 -4.95 -29.10
C ALA A 685 -7.43 -6.40 -29.47
N LEU A 686 -6.20 -6.63 -29.94
CA LEU A 686 -5.76 -7.93 -30.44
C LEU A 686 -4.29 -8.22 -30.07
N ALA A 687 -4.07 -9.33 -29.37
CA ALA A 687 -2.73 -9.85 -29.07
C ALA A 687 -2.11 -10.50 -30.32
N VAL A 688 -1.01 -9.92 -30.83
CA VAL A 688 -0.35 -10.38 -32.06
C VAL A 688 0.76 -11.40 -31.77
N ASP A 689 1.54 -11.15 -30.73
CA ASP A 689 2.56 -12.04 -30.21
C ASP A 689 2.37 -12.16 -28.70
N ALA A 690 2.74 -13.33 -28.18
CA ALA A 690 2.68 -13.60 -26.76
C ALA A 690 3.81 -14.56 -26.39
N ARG A 691 4.59 -14.19 -25.38
CA ARG A 691 5.58 -15.07 -24.76
C ARG A 691 5.15 -15.33 -23.33
N ILE A 692 5.09 -16.59 -22.92
CA ILE A 692 4.73 -16.98 -21.57
C ILE A 692 5.79 -17.91 -20.98
N VAL A 693 6.22 -17.59 -19.76
CA VAL A 693 7.14 -18.40 -18.96
C VAL A 693 6.42 -18.85 -17.68
N ILE A 694 6.48 -20.14 -17.42
CA ILE A 694 5.91 -20.80 -16.26
C ILE A 694 7.00 -21.47 -15.41
N ASP A 695 6.70 -21.68 -14.13
CA ASP A 695 7.52 -22.49 -13.24
C ASP A 695 6.64 -23.23 -12.23
N ALA A 696 7.22 -24.19 -11.52
CA ALA A 696 6.52 -24.89 -10.46
C ALA A 696 5.97 -23.89 -9.41
N ALA A 697 4.73 -24.11 -8.98
CA ALA A 697 4.16 -23.40 -7.85
C ALA A 697 4.83 -23.89 -6.55
N PRO A 698 5.09 -23.01 -5.57
CA PRO A 698 5.57 -23.43 -4.25
C PRO A 698 4.60 -24.43 -3.61
N PRO A 699 5.07 -25.41 -2.83
CA PRO A 699 4.20 -26.36 -2.13
C PRO A 699 3.19 -25.71 -1.18
N SER A 700 3.49 -24.49 -0.72
CA SER A 700 2.63 -23.67 0.14
C SER A 700 1.58 -22.85 -0.63
N ALA A 701 1.43 -23.02 -1.95
CA ALA A 701 0.47 -22.24 -2.75
C ALA A 701 -0.98 -22.75 -2.59
N HIS A 702 -1.49 -22.78 -1.37
CA HIS A 702 -2.92 -22.99 -1.15
C HIS A 702 -3.64 -21.65 -1.36
N GLY A 703 -4.44 -21.55 -2.43
CA GLY A 703 -5.17 -20.32 -2.75
C GLY A 703 -4.28 -19.23 -3.35
N TYR A 704 -4.31 -18.02 -2.79
CA TYR A 704 -3.71 -16.80 -3.34
C TYR A 704 -2.36 -16.42 -2.71
N ASP A 705 -1.58 -17.42 -2.28
CA ASP A 705 -0.34 -17.19 -1.52
C ASP A 705 0.80 -16.56 -2.32
N HIS A 706 0.72 -16.59 -3.65
CA HIS A 706 1.67 -15.89 -4.52
C HIS A 706 1.38 -14.39 -4.67
N LEU A 707 0.25 -13.89 -4.17
CA LEU A 707 -0.15 -12.48 -4.31
C LEU A 707 0.24 -11.65 -3.08
N ALA A 708 0.76 -10.43 -3.29
CA ALA A 708 0.98 -9.49 -2.20
C ALA A 708 -0.31 -8.84 -1.67
N ILE A 709 -1.36 -8.80 -2.50
CA ILE A 709 -2.69 -8.28 -2.13
C ILE A 709 -3.71 -9.36 -2.44
N LEU A 710 -4.45 -9.79 -1.42
CA LEU A 710 -5.47 -10.83 -1.58
C LEU A 710 -6.68 -10.28 -2.36
N PRO A 711 -7.25 -11.07 -3.28
CA PRO A 711 -8.51 -10.74 -3.91
C PRO A 711 -9.66 -10.83 -2.91
N TYR A 712 -10.80 -10.23 -3.27
CA TYR A 712 -12.03 -10.42 -2.53
C TYR A 712 -12.37 -11.92 -2.47
N PRO A 713 -12.59 -12.51 -1.27
CA PRO A 713 -12.72 -13.95 -1.11
C PRO A 713 -14.13 -14.43 -1.44
N SER A 714 -14.52 -14.31 -2.71
CA SER A 714 -15.85 -14.63 -3.24
C SER A 714 -16.26 -16.09 -3.03
N SER A 715 -15.30 -16.99 -2.81
CA SER A 715 -15.55 -18.40 -2.48
C SER A 715 -16.37 -18.60 -1.20
N TYR A 716 -16.41 -17.62 -0.29
CA TYR A 716 -17.23 -17.66 0.92
C TYR A 716 -18.64 -17.09 0.73
N THR A 717 -19.00 -16.65 -0.47
CA THR A 717 -20.37 -16.20 -0.78
C THR A 717 -21.30 -17.40 -0.92
N GLN A 718 -22.40 -17.40 -0.16
CA GLN A 718 -23.36 -18.49 -0.10
C GLN A 718 -24.78 -17.96 0.08
N GLU A 719 -25.73 -18.55 -0.65
CA GLU A 719 -27.16 -18.30 -0.46
C GLU A 719 -27.74 -19.21 0.62
N TRP A 720 -28.49 -18.63 1.56
CA TRP A 720 -29.11 -19.37 2.66
C TRP A 720 -30.61 -19.08 2.78
N PRO A 721 -31.45 -20.10 3.04
CA PRO A 721 -32.88 -19.90 3.26
C PRO A 721 -33.15 -19.19 4.59
N MET A 722 -34.12 -18.28 4.59
CA MET A 722 -34.59 -17.61 5.80
C MET A 722 -35.77 -18.37 6.44
N ARG A 723 -35.84 -18.38 7.77
CA ARG A 723 -36.96 -18.99 8.49
C ARG A 723 -38.22 -18.15 8.29
N GLY A 724 -39.23 -18.72 7.63
CA GLY A 724 -40.47 -18.01 7.28
C GLY A 724 -40.59 -17.60 5.81
N GLY A 725 -39.63 -17.99 4.96
CA GLY A 725 -39.63 -17.74 3.52
C GLY A 725 -38.63 -16.66 3.11
N GLY A 726 -38.15 -16.73 1.87
CA GLY A 726 -37.06 -15.87 1.35
C GLY A 726 -35.66 -16.47 1.52
N GLN A 727 -34.67 -15.75 1.02
CA GLN A 727 -33.24 -16.11 1.09
C GLN A 727 -32.43 -14.88 1.50
N TYR A 728 -31.26 -15.11 2.06
CA TYR A 728 -30.25 -14.09 2.31
C TYR A 728 -28.89 -14.58 1.84
N THR A 729 -28.08 -13.65 1.35
CA THR A 729 -26.71 -13.91 0.92
C THR A 729 -25.78 -13.73 2.10
N LEU A 730 -25.05 -14.79 2.47
CA LEU A 730 -23.91 -14.70 3.36
C LEU A 730 -22.66 -14.44 2.51
N ARG A 731 -21.96 -13.33 2.70
CA ARG A 731 -20.72 -13.01 1.95
C ARG A 731 -19.72 -12.23 2.80
N PRO A 732 -18.42 -12.20 2.41
CA PRO A 732 -17.47 -11.29 3.01
C PRO A 732 -17.89 -9.81 2.90
N VAL A 733 -17.54 -9.01 3.91
CA VAL A 733 -17.75 -7.55 3.90
C VAL A 733 -16.92 -6.90 2.79
N GLN A 734 -17.44 -5.82 2.20
CA GLN A 734 -16.74 -4.95 1.25
C GLN A 734 -16.85 -3.49 1.71
N PRO A 735 -15.96 -2.58 1.27
CA PRO A 735 -15.96 -1.17 1.67
C PRO A 735 -17.28 -0.43 1.43
N ASP A 736 -17.97 -0.74 0.33
CA ASP A 736 -19.25 -0.13 -0.05
C ASP A 736 -20.40 -0.52 0.90
N ASP A 737 -20.19 -1.50 1.79
CA ASP A 737 -21.15 -1.89 2.81
C ASP A 737 -21.29 -0.85 3.95
N ALA A 738 -20.47 0.22 3.95
CA ALA A 738 -20.43 1.19 5.04
C ALA A 738 -21.80 1.83 5.33
N SER A 739 -22.59 2.14 4.31
CA SER A 739 -23.95 2.68 4.47
C SER A 739 -24.89 1.67 5.11
N MET A 740 -24.96 0.45 4.56
CA MET A 740 -25.80 -0.63 5.09
C MET A 740 -25.41 -1.03 6.52
N LEU A 741 -24.11 -1.03 6.84
CA LEU A 741 -23.62 -1.30 8.19
C LEU A 741 -24.02 -0.19 9.17
N GLN A 742 -23.96 1.08 8.74
CA GLN A 742 -24.44 2.21 9.54
C GLN A 742 -25.94 2.10 9.82
N GLU A 743 -26.72 1.73 8.80
CA GLU A 743 -28.17 1.53 8.93
C GLU A 743 -28.50 0.38 9.89
N LEU A 744 -27.78 -0.75 9.80
CA LEU A 744 -27.89 -1.83 10.78
C LEU A 744 -27.68 -1.30 12.20
N VAL A 745 -26.59 -0.57 12.46
CA VAL A 745 -26.27 -0.06 13.82
C VAL A 745 -27.33 0.94 14.32
N ARG A 746 -27.83 1.83 13.44
CA ARG A 746 -28.93 2.75 13.76
C ARG A 746 -30.21 2.00 14.13
N GLY A 747 -30.49 0.89 13.43
CA GLY A 747 -31.69 0.06 13.64
C GLY A 747 -31.69 -0.79 14.91
N LEU A 748 -30.54 -0.99 15.57
CA LEU A 748 -30.45 -1.78 16.80
C LEU A 748 -31.15 -1.12 18.00
N SER A 749 -31.65 -1.94 18.92
CA SER A 749 -32.05 -1.50 20.26
C SER A 749 -30.84 -0.99 21.07
N GLU A 750 -31.10 -0.12 22.06
CA GLU A 750 -30.06 0.36 22.99
C GLU A 750 -29.34 -0.79 23.69
N LYS A 751 -30.07 -1.85 24.04
CA LYS A 751 -29.53 -3.05 24.67
C LYS A 751 -28.54 -3.77 23.75
N SER A 752 -28.90 -4.00 22.49
CA SER A 752 -28.03 -4.69 21.53
C SER A 752 -26.78 -3.87 21.19
N ARG A 753 -26.89 -2.53 21.10
CA ARG A 753 -25.72 -1.64 20.94
C ARG A 753 -24.79 -1.69 22.14
N TYR A 754 -25.34 -1.61 23.35
CA TYR A 754 -24.54 -1.71 24.56
C TYR A 754 -23.84 -3.06 24.67
N TYR A 755 -24.54 -4.16 24.36
CA TYR A 755 -23.92 -5.49 24.37
C TYR A 755 -22.80 -5.67 23.37
N ARG A 756 -22.86 -4.97 22.22
CA ARG A 756 -21.84 -5.06 21.18
C ARG A 756 -20.64 -4.17 21.44
N PHE A 757 -20.85 -2.94 21.90
CA PHE A 757 -19.83 -1.89 21.94
C PHE A 757 -19.45 -1.45 23.36
N ALA A 758 -20.08 -2.03 24.39
CA ALA A 758 -19.94 -1.64 25.79
C ALA A 758 -20.08 -0.12 26.02
N SER A 759 -20.87 0.54 25.16
CA SER A 759 -21.02 1.99 25.11
C SER A 759 -22.40 2.37 24.55
N SER A 760 -22.86 3.58 24.87
CA SER A 760 -24.12 4.15 24.38
C SER A 760 -24.00 4.80 23.00
N LEU A 761 -23.16 4.22 22.13
CA LEU A 761 -23.03 4.66 20.75
C LEU A 761 -24.38 4.52 20.03
N ARG A 762 -24.84 5.60 19.38
CA ARG A 762 -26.02 5.57 18.49
C ARG A 762 -25.65 5.30 17.03
N GLU A 763 -24.44 5.70 16.66
CA GLU A 763 -23.94 5.72 15.30
C GLU A 763 -22.45 5.39 15.30
N LEU A 764 -21.96 4.78 14.23
CA LEU A 764 -20.51 4.62 14.03
C LEU A 764 -19.95 5.92 13.44
N SER A 765 -18.77 6.32 13.92
CA SER A 765 -18.03 7.42 13.30
C SER A 765 -17.48 6.98 11.94
N VAL A 766 -17.17 7.92 11.05
CA VAL A 766 -16.57 7.63 9.73
C VAL A 766 -15.31 6.75 9.84
N PRO A 767 -14.37 7.00 10.77
CA PRO A 767 -13.22 6.10 10.97
C PRO A 767 -13.61 4.69 11.43
N MET A 768 -14.67 4.54 12.23
CA MET A 768 -15.14 3.22 12.68
C MET A 768 -15.80 2.44 11.53
N LEU A 769 -16.57 3.11 10.67
CA LEU A 769 -17.13 2.49 9.47
C LEU A 769 -16.01 1.99 8.56
N ALA A 770 -15.04 2.84 8.27
CA ALA A 770 -13.87 2.46 7.47
C ALA A 770 -13.14 1.25 8.08
N ARG A 771 -12.90 1.25 9.40
CA ARG A 771 -12.28 0.11 10.10
C ARG A 771 -13.11 -1.18 9.99
N TYR A 772 -14.43 -1.09 9.87
CA TYR A 772 -15.29 -2.27 9.83
C TYR A 772 -15.59 -2.81 8.44
N THR A 773 -15.36 -2.03 7.38
CA THR A 773 -15.64 -2.42 6.00
C THR A 773 -14.40 -2.53 5.12
N LEU A 774 -13.31 -1.80 5.42
CA LEU A 774 -12.00 -1.90 4.75
C LEU A 774 -11.08 -2.85 5.52
N ILE A 775 -11.52 -4.09 5.66
CA ILE A 775 -10.78 -5.09 6.42
C ILE A 775 -9.62 -5.68 5.61
N ASP A 776 -8.62 -6.19 6.31
CA ASP A 776 -7.57 -7.02 5.70
C ASP A 776 -7.90 -8.49 5.88
N TYR A 777 -8.33 -9.15 4.80
CA TYR A 777 -8.71 -10.57 4.79
C TYR A 777 -7.60 -11.53 5.21
N ASP A 778 -6.35 -11.07 5.34
CA ASP A 778 -5.27 -11.87 5.88
C ASP A 778 -5.28 -11.92 7.42
N ARG A 779 -5.68 -10.82 8.08
CA ARG A 779 -5.62 -10.66 9.54
C ARG A 779 -6.96 -10.72 10.23
N GLU A 780 -8.02 -10.33 9.53
CA GLU A 780 -9.36 -10.32 10.05
C GLU A 780 -10.35 -10.73 8.96
N MET A 781 -11.47 -11.30 9.36
CA MET A 781 -12.56 -11.61 8.45
C MET A 781 -13.85 -11.04 9.01
N ALA A 782 -14.74 -10.57 8.14
CA ALA A 782 -16.11 -10.28 8.50
C ALA A 782 -17.05 -10.83 7.42
N LEU A 783 -18.01 -11.64 7.84
CA LEU A 783 -19.10 -12.13 7.01
C LEU A 783 -20.37 -11.33 7.34
N VAL A 784 -20.99 -10.78 6.30
CA VAL A 784 -22.26 -10.06 6.37
C VAL A 784 -23.38 -10.94 5.81
N ALA A 785 -24.54 -10.90 6.46
CA ALA A 785 -25.77 -11.46 5.93
C ALA A 785 -26.57 -10.33 5.29
N VAL A 786 -26.77 -10.40 3.98
CA VAL A 786 -27.45 -9.40 3.15
C VAL A 786 -28.81 -9.92 2.74
N LEU A 787 -29.84 -9.11 2.98
CA LEU A 787 -31.20 -9.37 2.52
C LEU A 787 -31.56 -8.36 1.43
N THR A 788 -31.85 -8.88 0.23
CA THR A 788 -32.37 -8.10 -0.90
C THR A 788 -33.90 -8.09 -0.84
N GLN A 789 -34.48 -6.90 -0.75
CA GLN A 789 -35.93 -6.70 -0.77
C GLN A 789 -36.35 -6.07 -2.08
N ARG A 790 -37.33 -6.69 -2.76
CA ARG A 790 -38.00 -6.12 -3.93
C ARG A 790 -39.26 -5.38 -3.52
N ALA A 791 -39.35 -4.10 -3.85
CA ALA A 791 -40.56 -3.30 -3.68
C ALA A 791 -40.96 -2.59 -4.98
N PRO A 792 -42.25 -2.39 -5.27
CA PRO A 792 -42.67 -1.58 -6.40
C PRO A 792 -42.27 -0.11 -6.17
N GLY A 793 -41.55 0.44 -7.14
CA GLY A 793 -41.14 1.84 -7.20
C GLY A 793 -42.27 2.76 -7.64
N PRO A 794 -42.07 4.08 -7.49
CA PRO A 794 -43.09 5.09 -7.81
C PRO A 794 -43.55 5.06 -9.28
N ASP A 795 -42.69 4.60 -10.20
CA ASP A 795 -42.95 4.54 -11.64
C ASP A 795 -43.43 3.16 -12.12
N GLY A 796 -43.67 2.21 -11.21
CA GLY A 796 -44.11 0.84 -11.53
C GLY A 796 -42.96 -0.16 -11.75
N ASP A 797 -41.71 0.28 -11.82
CA ASP A 797 -40.53 -0.58 -11.83
C ASP A 797 -40.22 -1.13 -10.43
N PHE A 798 -39.70 -2.35 -10.33
CA PHE A 798 -39.26 -2.90 -9.04
C PHE A 798 -37.92 -2.28 -8.63
N VAL A 799 -37.87 -1.72 -7.43
CA VAL A 799 -36.64 -1.29 -6.77
C VAL A 799 -36.16 -2.41 -5.86
N GLU A 800 -34.91 -2.83 -6.05
CA GLU A 800 -34.22 -3.75 -5.16
C GLU A 800 -33.41 -2.95 -4.16
N THR A 801 -33.61 -3.23 -2.88
CA THR A 801 -32.85 -2.61 -1.79
C THR A 801 -32.16 -3.70 -0.99
N ASP A 802 -30.83 -3.61 -0.92
CA ASP A 802 -30.01 -4.48 -0.09
C ASP A 802 -29.87 -3.91 1.32
N SER A 803 -29.91 -4.80 2.31
CA SER A 803 -29.70 -4.43 3.72
C SER A 803 -28.90 -5.50 4.46
N ILE A 804 -27.95 -5.08 5.29
CA ILE A 804 -27.22 -5.99 6.17
C ILE A 804 -28.09 -6.29 7.39
N ILE A 805 -28.42 -7.56 7.61
CA ILE A 805 -29.25 -8.04 8.72
C ILE A 805 -28.44 -8.74 9.82
N GLY A 806 -27.15 -8.94 9.62
CA GLY A 806 -26.23 -9.47 10.63
C GLY A 806 -24.79 -9.51 10.14
N VAL A 807 -23.85 -9.51 11.09
CA VAL A 807 -22.41 -9.54 10.84
C VAL A 807 -21.73 -10.43 11.87
N SER A 808 -20.86 -11.32 11.42
CA SER A 808 -19.88 -11.99 12.29
C SER A 808 -18.47 -11.68 11.80
N ARG A 809 -17.53 -11.58 12.72
CA ARG A 809 -16.13 -11.32 12.41
C ARG A 809 -15.17 -12.03 13.35
N TYR A 810 -13.94 -12.21 12.90
CA TYR A 810 -12.80 -12.49 13.76
C TYR A 810 -11.64 -11.52 13.47
N ILE A 811 -10.78 -11.32 14.46
CA ILE A 811 -9.47 -10.67 14.30
C ILE A 811 -8.41 -11.64 14.83
N ALA A 812 -7.39 -11.95 14.02
CA ALA A 812 -6.32 -12.84 14.43
C ALA A 812 -5.50 -12.24 15.59
N ASN A 813 -5.23 -13.07 16.58
CA ASN A 813 -4.41 -12.70 17.72
C ASN A 813 -2.91 -12.63 17.30
N PRO A 814 -2.06 -11.92 18.08
CA PRO A 814 -0.64 -11.78 17.77
C PRO A 814 0.15 -13.10 17.76
N ASP A 815 -0.40 -14.15 18.36
CA ASP A 815 0.17 -15.51 18.34
C ASP A 815 0.06 -16.18 16.96
N HIS A 816 -0.75 -15.61 16.05
CA HIS A 816 -1.06 -16.13 14.73
C HIS A 816 -1.69 -17.53 14.73
N SER A 817 -2.16 -18.02 15.87
CA SER A 817 -2.77 -19.33 16.05
C SER A 817 -4.19 -19.29 16.60
N SER A 818 -4.59 -18.14 17.17
CA SER A 818 -5.94 -17.91 17.69
C SER A 818 -6.56 -16.64 17.11
N CYS A 819 -7.87 -16.45 17.31
CA CYS A 819 -8.57 -15.22 16.92
C CYS A 819 -9.71 -14.85 17.86
N GLU A 820 -9.94 -13.54 18.02
CA GLU A 820 -11.06 -13.01 18.77
C GLU A 820 -12.29 -12.83 17.85
N PHE A 821 -13.43 -13.41 18.21
CA PHE A 821 -14.68 -13.28 17.45
C PHE A 821 -15.57 -12.13 17.94
N SER A 822 -16.42 -11.64 17.05
CA SER A 822 -17.61 -10.90 17.47
C SER A 822 -18.78 -11.06 16.53
N LEU A 823 -19.99 -10.98 17.09
CA LEU A 823 -21.24 -11.22 16.40
C LEU A 823 -22.23 -10.08 16.66
N LEU A 824 -22.96 -9.69 15.63
CA LEU A 824 -24.07 -8.76 15.69
C LEU A 824 -25.19 -9.26 14.79
N VAL A 825 -26.42 -9.30 15.29
CA VAL A 825 -27.60 -9.68 14.53
C VAL A 825 -28.66 -8.60 14.74
N ASP A 826 -29.33 -8.20 13.68
CA ASP A 826 -30.45 -7.26 13.76
C ASP A 826 -31.56 -7.86 14.63
N ASP A 827 -32.08 -7.05 15.56
CA ASP A 827 -33.07 -7.48 16.55
C ASP A 827 -34.33 -8.08 15.90
N ARG A 828 -34.71 -7.63 14.69
CA ARG A 828 -35.87 -8.12 13.92
C ARG A 828 -35.69 -9.56 13.42
N TYR A 829 -34.45 -9.99 13.26
CA TYR A 829 -34.09 -11.31 12.74
C TYR A 829 -33.51 -12.24 13.83
N SER A 830 -33.47 -11.76 15.08
CA SER A 830 -33.02 -12.55 16.23
C SER A 830 -33.92 -13.78 16.45
N GLY A 831 -33.31 -14.90 16.86
CA GLY A 831 -34.03 -16.17 17.08
C GLY A 831 -34.36 -16.97 15.82
N GLN A 832 -34.00 -16.49 14.62
CA GLN A 832 -34.26 -17.20 13.35
C GLN A 832 -33.13 -18.13 12.89
N GLY A 833 -32.08 -18.31 13.71
CA GLY A 833 -30.91 -19.14 13.39
C GLY A 833 -29.76 -18.40 12.69
N LEU A 834 -29.93 -17.10 12.38
CA LEU A 834 -28.93 -16.29 11.68
C LEU A 834 -27.60 -16.19 12.43
N GLY A 835 -27.64 -15.97 13.75
CA GLY A 835 -26.42 -15.91 14.57
C GLY A 835 -25.63 -17.22 14.56
N THR A 836 -26.31 -18.36 14.56
CA THR A 836 -25.69 -19.69 14.43
C THR A 836 -25.02 -19.83 13.07
N ARG A 837 -25.69 -19.46 11.97
CA ARG A 837 -25.11 -19.55 10.62
C ARG A 837 -23.90 -18.65 10.45
N LEU A 838 -23.99 -17.40 10.91
CA LEU A 838 -22.89 -16.43 10.86
C LEU A 838 -21.65 -16.94 11.62
N MET A 839 -21.85 -17.50 12.82
CA MET A 839 -20.74 -18.07 13.59
C MET A 839 -20.17 -19.35 12.95
N LEU A 840 -21.00 -20.23 12.38
CA LEU A 840 -20.50 -21.39 11.65
C LEU A 840 -19.65 -20.97 10.45
N GLY A 841 -20.15 -20.01 9.66
CA GLY A 841 -19.40 -19.47 8.52
C GLY A 841 -18.07 -18.85 8.94
N ILE A 842 -18.03 -18.03 9.99
CA ILE A 842 -16.78 -17.38 10.41
C ILE A 842 -15.76 -18.40 10.95
N MET A 843 -16.22 -19.46 11.61
CA MET A 843 -15.36 -20.56 12.08
C MET A 843 -14.83 -21.40 10.92
N ASP A 844 -15.62 -21.62 9.86
CA ASP A 844 -15.15 -22.30 8.64
C ASP A 844 -14.02 -21.49 7.99
N VAL A 845 -14.18 -20.17 7.86
CA VAL A 845 -13.11 -19.29 7.33
C VAL A 845 -11.86 -19.33 8.22
N ALA A 846 -12.01 -19.30 9.55
CA ALA A 846 -10.89 -19.36 10.47
C ALA A 846 -10.11 -20.69 10.35
N ARG A 847 -10.82 -21.82 10.18
CA ARG A 847 -10.20 -23.13 9.91
C ARG A 847 -9.45 -23.16 8.58
N ASP A 848 -10.04 -22.63 7.52
CA ASP A 848 -9.40 -22.58 6.20
C ASP A 848 -8.13 -21.70 6.21
N LYS A 849 -8.08 -20.72 7.12
CA LYS A 849 -6.89 -19.89 7.41
C LYS A 849 -5.85 -20.55 8.33
N GLY A 850 -6.12 -21.76 8.83
CA GLY A 850 -5.20 -22.50 9.69
C GLY A 850 -5.20 -22.06 11.16
N LEU A 851 -6.21 -21.29 11.60
CA LEU A 851 -6.35 -20.93 13.02
C LEU A 851 -6.85 -22.13 13.83
N SER A 852 -6.31 -22.27 15.04
CA SER A 852 -6.51 -23.44 15.89
C SER A 852 -7.49 -23.21 17.05
N GLU A 853 -7.71 -21.95 17.43
CA GLU A 853 -8.63 -21.55 18.49
C GLU A 853 -9.36 -20.27 18.12
N ILE A 854 -10.64 -20.18 18.52
CA ILE A 854 -11.45 -18.97 18.42
C ILE A 854 -12.00 -18.64 19.80
N ASP A 855 -11.82 -17.40 20.23
CA ASP A 855 -12.23 -16.93 21.56
C ASP A 855 -12.91 -15.56 21.50
N GLY A 856 -13.53 -15.13 22.59
CA GLY A 856 -14.17 -13.81 22.63
C GLY A 856 -14.82 -13.51 23.98
N LEU A 857 -14.82 -12.23 24.32
CA LEU A 857 -15.41 -11.73 25.56
C LEU A 857 -16.91 -11.45 25.39
N VAL A 858 -17.73 -12.05 26.25
CA VAL A 858 -19.18 -11.87 26.25
C VAL A 858 -19.65 -11.37 27.61
N LEU A 859 -20.40 -10.27 27.64
CA LEU A 859 -20.96 -9.74 28.88
C LEU A 859 -21.78 -10.78 29.64
N CYS A 860 -21.59 -10.87 30.95
CA CYS A 860 -22.33 -11.75 31.86
C CYS A 860 -23.86 -11.61 31.71
N LYS A 861 -24.34 -10.40 31.37
CA LYS A 861 -25.77 -10.07 31.19
C LYS A 861 -26.34 -10.51 29.84
N ASN A 862 -25.52 -10.87 28.84
CA ASN A 862 -25.97 -11.27 27.51
C ASN A 862 -26.28 -12.78 27.44
N SER A 863 -27.37 -13.19 28.10
CA SER A 863 -27.78 -14.61 28.18
C SER A 863 -28.07 -15.24 26.81
N GLY A 864 -28.52 -14.45 25.83
CA GLY A 864 -28.76 -14.93 24.47
C GLY A 864 -27.47 -15.38 23.78
N MET A 865 -26.43 -14.55 23.84
CA MET A 865 -25.11 -14.87 23.28
C MET A 865 -24.46 -16.06 24.00
N LEU A 866 -24.50 -16.09 25.34
CA LEU A 866 -23.94 -17.21 26.10
C LEU A 866 -24.62 -18.55 25.78
N LYS A 867 -25.95 -18.56 25.59
CA LYS A 867 -26.68 -19.76 25.12
C LYS A 867 -26.26 -20.18 23.72
N LEU A 868 -26.08 -19.22 22.81
CA LEU A 868 -25.60 -19.48 21.46
C LEU A 868 -24.19 -20.10 21.48
N MET A 869 -23.25 -19.50 22.21
CA MET A 869 -21.89 -20.02 22.35
C MET A 869 -21.87 -21.43 22.92
N ALA A 870 -22.64 -21.69 23.98
CA ALA A 870 -22.78 -23.04 24.55
C ALA A 870 -23.35 -24.05 23.53
N SER A 871 -24.36 -23.66 22.74
CA SER A 871 -24.94 -24.52 21.70
C SER A 871 -23.98 -24.85 20.55
N LEU A 872 -23.01 -23.96 20.31
CA LEU A 872 -21.95 -24.13 19.31
C LEU A 872 -20.73 -24.88 19.87
N GLY A 873 -20.76 -25.30 21.15
CA GLY A 873 -19.69 -26.05 21.80
C GLY A 873 -18.54 -25.21 22.34
N PHE A 874 -18.73 -23.92 22.58
CA PHE A 874 -17.73 -23.09 23.26
C PHE A 874 -17.66 -23.42 24.75
N GLN A 875 -16.45 -23.40 25.30
CA GLN A 875 -16.22 -23.40 26.74
C GLN A 875 -16.38 -21.98 27.28
N ILE A 876 -17.16 -21.82 28.35
CA ILE A 876 -17.46 -20.52 28.94
C ILE A 876 -16.86 -20.46 30.34
N ARG A 877 -15.94 -19.53 30.56
CA ARG A 877 -15.22 -19.34 31.83
C ARG A 877 -15.35 -17.89 32.34
N PRO A 878 -15.24 -17.64 33.65
CA PRO A 878 -15.07 -16.28 34.17
C PRO A 878 -13.84 -15.61 33.54
N TYR A 879 -13.89 -14.29 33.32
CA TYR A 879 -12.73 -13.52 32.89
C TYR A 879 -12.14 -12.80 34.11
N ASP A 880 -10.95 -13.21 34.55
CA ASP A 880 -10.39 -12.77 35.83
C ASP A 880 -10.00 -11.28 35.86
N GLU A 881 -9.74 -10.67 34.68
CA GLU A 881 -9.37 -9.25 34.59
C GLU A 881 -10.59 -8.32 34.63
N ASP A 882 -11.78 -8.80 34.24
CA ASP A 882 -13.02 -8.02 34.29
C ASP A 882 -14.23 -8.94 34.59
N PRO A 883 -14.82 -8.86 35.80
CA PRO A 883 -15.91 -9.71 36.23
C PRO A 883 -17.23 -9.47 35.49
N ASP A 884 -17.37 -8.36 34.74
CA ASP A 884 -18.55 -8.12 33.91
C ASP A 884 -18.57 -8.98 32.64
N PHE A 885 -17.46 -9.65 32.31
CA PHE A 885 -17.31 -10.49 31.12
C PHE A 885 -17.07 -11.98 31.44
N LYS A 886 -17.42 -12.82 30.47
CA LYS A 886 -17.04 -14.23 30.39
C LYS A 886 -16.23 -14.47 29.14
N LEU A 887 -15.16 -15.24 29.27
CA LEU A 887 -14.38 -15.72 28.14
C LEU A 887 -15.09 -16.94 27.54
N CYS A 888 -15.44 -16.85 26.26
CA CYS A 888 -15.95 -17.98 25.49
C CYS A 888 -14.85 -18.42 24.53
N SER A 889 -14.32 -19.65 24.65
CA SER A 889 -13.31 -20.17 23.72
C SER A 889 -13.65 -21.54 23.16
N LYS A 890 -13.14 -21.84 21.96
CA LYS A 890 -13.37 -23.10 21.26
C LYS A 890 -12.19 -23.44 20.34
N SER A 891 -11.73 -24.68 20.39
CA SER A 891 -10.79 -25.21 19.40
C SER A 891 -11.49 -25.41 18.05
N LEU A 892 -10.84 -25.00 16.97
CA LEU A 892 -11.42 -24.93 15.62
C LEU A 892 -11.39 -26.24 14.85
#